data_AF-A0A8D1P116-F1
#
_entry.id   AF-A0A8D1P116-F1
#
_cell.length_a   1.000
_cell.length_b   1.000
_cell.length_c   1.000
_cell.angle_alpha   90.00
_cell.angle_beta   90.00
_cell.angle_gamma   90.00
#
_symmetry.space_group_name_H-M   'P 1'
#
loop_
_entity.id
_entity.type
_entity.pdbx_description
1 polymer ?
#
loop_
_entity_poly.entity_id
_entity_poly.type
_entity_poly.pdbx_seq_one_letter_code
_entity_poly.pdbx_strand_id
1 'polypeptide(L)'
;MAGEAAQPGVEPLAFARFLDSSPQPFVYGYGGRSLREMREREFGRLAGTVYLDHAGATLFPQSQLTSFTKDLMENLYGNPHSQNISSKLTYETVEQVRYRILAHFRTSPEDYTVIFTAGSTAALKLVAEAFPWVSPGPESSGSRFCYLTDSHTSVVGMRKVTTAMNVTCIPVRPEDMWLAEKQDAAAAGDPDHQPPHLFCYPAQSNFSGSRYPLSWIGEVKSGQMRPVSAPGKWYVLLDAAAYVGTSPLDLSVHQADFVPISFYKIFGFPTGLGALLVNNRTAPLLRKTYFGGGTAAAYLAGEDFYIPRESVAERFEDGTISFLDVIALKHGFDALENLTGGMECIRQHTFTLARYTYASLTALRYPNGAPVVRIYSDSEFSSPEVQGPVISFNVLDDDGNIIGYSQVDKMASLHNIHVRTGCFCNTGACQRHLGISDEMVKKHLQAGHVCGDDMDLIDGQPTGSVRISFGYMSTLEDAQAFLRFIIATWLHPSLSQPLLPATPRQAGAPPAEMEAQNTMPATMDRGGLSPQEDALADPGVWNSSPTTVDAVTLCLPLLEATRTQQTPSEKTAGIPGGGLGSHVVTNLYLYPIKSCAAFEVTRWPLGNQGLLYDRSWMVVNHNGICLSQKQEPRLCLIQPIIDLQQRVMIIKAQGMEPIEVPLEENSQRAQICQSKGECLRLWRKNFSLVVKVFWPSMSSDQTKFRLSKKSEEKTWQRSACLYNSHPFSGERGTVSADKQIQCFGTSAAIKQKLRHMAVPKEVESELQLPAYATATATQDPKPLNEARDGISILMGTRQARYC
;
A
#
# COMPACT_ATOMS: atom_id res chain seq x y z
N MET A 1 9.72 11.41 -51.61
CA MET A 1 11.04 10.83 -51.27
C MET A 1 11.82 11.85 -50.47
N ALA A 2 12.04 11.58 -49.19
CA ALA A 2 13.06 12.18 -48.31
C ALA A 2 12.89 11.44 -46.96
N GLY A 3 13.31 10.17 -46.93
CA GLY A 3 13.24 9.39 -45.71
C GLY A 3 14.48 9.65 -44.88
N GLU A 4 14.36 10.35 -43.76
CA GLU A 4 15.35 10.26 -42.70
C GLU A 4 15.09 8.97 -41.94
N ALA A 5 16.03 8.03 -42.05
CA ALA A 5 15.97 6.79 -41.30
C ALA A 5 16.18 7.10 -39.82
N ALA A 6 15.14 6.91 -39.00
CA ALA A 6 15.31 6.83 -37.56
C ALA A 6 16.38 5.76 -37.25
N GLN A 7 17.37 6.11 -36.43
CA GLN A 7 18.33 5.11 -35.94
C GLN A 7 17.58 4.00 -35.19
N PRO A 8 18.07 2.74 -35.22
CA PRO A 8 17.42 1.64 -34.53
C PRO A 8 17.38 1.93 -33.03
N GLY A 9 16.22 2.31 -32.53
CA GLY A 9 15.98 2.46 -31.10
C GLY A 9 16.17 1.13 -30.38
N VAL A 10 16.44 1.20 -29.07
CA VAL A 10 16.52 0.01 -28.21
C VAL A 10 15.12 -0.57 -28.04
N GLU A 11 14.67 -1.34 -29.01
CA GLU A 11 13.41 -2.10 -28.94
C GLU A 11 13.50 -3.16 -27.81
N PRO A 12 12.41 -3.39 -27.04
CA PRO A 12 12.35 -4.52 -26.11
C PRO A 12 12.60 -5.86 -26.80
N LEU A 13 13.05 -6.87 -26.03
CA LEU A 13 13.22 -8.22 -26.54
C LEU A 13 11.91 -8.72 -27.20
N ALA A 14 11.98 -9.19 -28.45
CA ALA A 14 10.81 -9.67 -29.16
C ALA A 14 10.19 -10.89 -28.47
N PHE A 15 8.94 -10.79 -28.02
CA PHE A 15 8.31 -11.79 -27.15
C PHE A 15 8.26 -13.21 -27.76
N ALA A 16 8.03 -13.34 -29.07
CA ALA A 16 8.08 -14.63 -29.75
C ALA A 16 9.46 -15.30 -29.60
N ARG A 17 10.55 -14.55 -29.85
CA ARG A 17 11.93 -15.04 -29.66
C ARG A 17 12.23 -15.38 -28.19
N PHE A 18 11.59 -14.69 -27.25
CA PHE A 18 11.69 -15.04 -25.83
C PHE A 18 10.98 -16.37 -25.52
N LEU A 19 9.78 -16.60 -26.05
CA LEU A 19 9.09 -17.90 -25.90
C LEU A 19 9.91 -19.06 -26.45
N ASP A 20 10.52 -18.86 -27.62
CA ASP A 20 11.35 -19.86 -28.31
C ASP A 20 12.75 -20.06 -27.68
N SER A 21 13.16 -19.19 -26.76
CA SER A 21 14.52 -19.21 -26.16
C SER A 21 14.71 -20.25 -25.05
N SER A 22 13.67 -20.98 -24.67
CA SER A 22 13.66 -21.92 -23.55
C SER A 22 13.41 -23.36 -24.00
N PRO A 23 14.13 -24.36 -23.45
CA PRO A 23 13.88 -25.77 -23.73
C PRO A 23 12.55 -26.29 -23.14
N GLN A 24 11.89 -25.52 -22.27
CA GLN A 24 10.50 -25.76 -21.88
C GLN A 24 9.60 -24.61 -22.36
N PRO A 25 8.42 -24.91 -22.94
CA PRO A 25 7.51 -23.88 -23.45
C PRO A 25 6.87 -23.09 -22.31
N PHE A 26 7.04 -21.76 -22.33
CA PHE A 26 6.35 -20.88 -21.39
C PHE A 26 4.86 -20.78 -21.72
N VAL A 27 4.00 -20.86 -20.71
CA VAL A 27 2.54 -20.78 -20.88
C VAL A 27 2.07 -19.35 -20.56
N TYR A 28 1.64 -18.63 -21.59
CA TYR A 28 1.06 -17.30 -21.47
C TYR A 28 -0.46 -17.33 -21.72
N GLY A 29 -1.24 -16.88 -20.74
CA GLY A 29 -2.70 -16.81 -20.81
C GLY A 29 -3.38 -18.13 -20.42
N TYR A 30 -4.63 -18.32 -20.90
CA TYR A 30 -5.58 -19.26 -20.30
C TYR A 30 -6.19 -20.26 -21.32
N GLY A 31 -5.40 -20.72 -22.29
CA GLY A 31 -5.61 -21.94 -23.08
C GLY A 31 -6.80 -22.01 -24.05
N GLY A 32 -7.83 -21.19 -23.91
CA GLY A 32 -9.03 -21.24 -24.76
C GLY A 32 -9.88 -19.98 -24.80
N ARG A 33 -9.42 -18.88 -24.19
CA ARG A 33 -10.09 -17.56 -24.22
C ARG A 33 -9.06 -16.46 -24.42
N SER A 34 -9.43 -15.46 -25.20
CA SER A 34 -8.62 -14.25 -25.40
C SER A 34 -8.48 -13.52 -24.06
N LEU A 35 -7.24 -13.46 -23.55
CA LEU A 35 -6.90 -12.69 -22.34
C LEU A 35 -7.28 -11.21 -22.50
N ARG A 36 -7.18 -10.69 -23.73
CA ARG A 36 -7.59 -9.33 -24.07
C ARG A 36 -9.10 -9.13 -23.91
N GLU A 37 -9.92 -10.00 -24.49
CA GLU A 37 -11.40 -9.94 -24.32
C GLU A 37 -11.80 -10.12 -22.85
N MET A 38 -11.10 -10.97 -22.11
CA MET A 38 -11.30 -11.13 -20.67
C MET A 38 -10.98 -9.83 -19.92
N ARG A 39 -9.87 -9.17 -20.23
CA ARG A 39 -9.51 -7.88 -19.61
C ARG A 39 -10.49 -6.77 -19.99
N GLU A 40 -10.86 -6.66 -21.27
CA GLU A 40 -11.80 -5.64 -21.76
C GLU A 40 -13.19 -5.79 -21.08
N ARG A 41 -13.68 -7.03 -20.91
CA ARG A 41 -14.99 -7.31 -20.28
C ARG A 41 -14.97 -7.25 -18.75
N GLU A 42 -14.00 -7.87 -18.09
CA GLU A 42 -13.99 -8.01 -16.62
C GLU A 42 -13.28 -6.85 -15.91
N PHE A 43 -12.38 -6.16 -16.63
CA PHE A 43 -11.47 -5.14 -16.10
C PHE A 43 -11.42 -3.89 -17.00
N GLY A 44 -12.49 -3.56 -17.74
CA GLY A 44 -12.52 -2.41 -18.65
C GLY A 44 -12.11 -1.06 -18.04
N ARG A 45 -12.21 -0.93 -16.71
CA ARG A 45 -11.65 0.18 -15.90
C ARG A 45 -10.11 0.32 -15.95
N LEU A 46 -9.40 -0.65 -16.52
CA LEU A 46 -7.96 -0.59 -16.82
C LEU A 46 -7.66 -0.06 -18.24
N ALA A 47 -8.66 0.42 -18.98
CA ALA A 47 -8.43 1.06 -20.27
C ALA A 47 -7.40 2.20 -20.13
N GLY A 48 -6.35 2.17 -20.95
CA GLY A 48 -5.25 3.14 -20.91
C GLY A 48 -4.42 3.13 -19.61
N THR A 49 -4.56 2.13 -18.75
CA THR A 49 -3.92 2.05 -17.43
C THR A 49 -3.11 0.76 -17.28
N VAL A 50 -1.85 0.89 -16.85
CA VAL A 50 -0.95 -0.23 -16.58
C VAL A 50 -0.82 -0.39 -15.06
N TYR A 51 -1.48 -1.38 -14.49
CA TYR A 51 -1.47 -1.61 -13.04
C TYR A 51 -0.50 -2.74 -12.67
N LEU A 52 0.52 -2.43 -11.86
CA LEU A 52 1.60 -3.34 -11.48
C LEU A 52 1.83 -3.42 -9.94
N ASP A 53 0.84 -3.05 -9.11
CA ASP A 53 0.89 -3.22 -7.65
C ASP A 53 0.06 -4.40 -7.12
N HIS A 54 -0.04 -5.49 -7.91
CA HIS A 54 -0.79 -6.71 -7.55
C HIS A 54 -0.33 -7.37 -6.23
N ALA A 55 0.96 -7.28 -5.89
CA ALA A 55 1.49 -7.75 -4.60
C ALA A 55 1.11 -6.86 -3.40
N GLY A 56 0.69 -5.62 -3.66
CA GLY A 56 0.02 -4.74 -2.71
C GLY A 56 -1.43 -5.18 -2.53
N ALA A 57 -2.23 -5.00 -3.58
CA ALA A 57 -3.61 -5.45 -3.69
C ALA A 57 -3.92 -5.84 -5.16
N THR A 58 -4.67 -6.92 -5.39
CA THR A 58 -5.12 -7.27 -6.74
C THR A 58 -6.51 -6.70 -7.03
N LEU A 59 -7.00 -6.89 -8.26
CA LEU A 59 -8.22 -6.27 -8.75
C LEU A 59 -9.33 -7.31 -8.92
N PHE A 60 -10.57 -6.95 -8.61
CA PHE A 60 -11.75 -7.82 -8.75
C PHE A 60 -12.35 -7.79 -10.17
N PRO A 61 -12.86 -8.90 -10.70
CA PRO A 61 -13.53 -8.91 -11.99
C PRO A 61 -14.96 -8.34 -11.87
N GLN A 62 -15.47 -7.73 -12.94
CA GLN A 62 -16.83 -7.18 -12.96
C GLN A 62 -17.90 -8.26 -12.71
N SER A 63 -17.69 -9.48 -13.20
CA SER A 63 -18.55 -10.63 -12.91
C SER A 63 -18.71 -10.93 -11.41
N GLN A 64 -17.65 -10.81 -10.59
CA GLN A 64 -17.74 -11.03 -9.14
C GLN A 64 -18.75 -10.08 -8.49
N LEU A 65 -18.62 -8.77 -8.75
CA LEU A 65 -19.53 -7.78 -8.16
C LEU A 65 -20.96 -7.91 -8.70
N THR A 66 -21.11 -8.26 -9.98
CA THR A 66 -22.43 -8.43 -10.60
C THR A 66 -23.17 -9.60 -9.97
N SER A 67 -22.52 -10.76 -9.86
CA SER A 67 -23.11 -11.95 -9.23
C SER A 67 -23.37 -11.76 -7.74
N PHE A 68 -22.45 -11.14 -7.00
CA PHE A 68 -22.63 -10.84 -5.57
C PHE A 68 -23.78 -9.86 -5.32
N THR A 69 -23.87 -8.77 -6.10
CA THR A 69 -24.96 -7.80 -5.94
C THR A 69 -26.31 -8.42 -6.27
N LYS A 70 -26.37 -9.27 -7.31
CA LYS A 70 -27.56 -10.05 -7.63
C LYS A 70 -27.97 -10.98 -6.48
N ASP A 71 -27.01 -11.71 -5.90
CA ASP A 71 -27.23 -12.60 -4.75
C ASP A 71 -27.84 -11.84 -3.56
N LEU A 72 -27.33 -10.64 -3.23
CA LEU A 72 -27.90 -9.79 -2.18
C LEU A 72 -29.28 -9.20 -2.51
N MET A 73 -29.62 -9.04 -3.80
CA MET A 73 -30.95 -8.57 -4.23
C MET A 73 -32.00 -9.68 -4.24
N GLU A 74 -31.58 -10.93 -4.42
CA GLU A 74 -32.47 -12.09 -4.50
C GLU A 74 -32.63 -12.81 -3.15
N ASN A 75 -31.65 -12.69 -2.23
CA ASN A 75 -31.64 -13.40 -0.94
C ASN A 75 -31.67 -12.47 0.29
N LEU A 76 -32.51 -12.82 1.27
CA LEU A 76 -32.56 -12.14 2.56
C LEU A 76 -31.53 -12.74 3.53
N TYR A 77 -30.37 -12.11 3.63
CA TYR A 77 -29.36 -12.44 4.65
C TYR A 77 -29.62 -11.71 5.97
N GLY A 78 -29.35 -12.39 7.08
CA GLY A 78 -29.55 -11.90 8.44
C GLY A 78 -28.42 -12.34 9.37
N ASN A 79 -28.37 -11.84 10.60
CA ASN A 79 -27.32 -12.21 11.53
C ASN A 79 -27.32 -13.74 11.77
N PRO A 80 -26.22 -14.49 11.53
CA PRO A 80 -26.22 -15.96 11.53
C PRO A 80 -26.54 -16.58 12.89
N HIS A 81 -26.49 -15.82 13.98
CA HIS A 81 -26.66 -16.33 15.36
C HIS A 81 -28.14 -16.47 15.82
N SER A 82 -29.12 -16.22 14.96
CA SER A 82 -30.56 -16.38 15.29
C SER A 82 -31.19 -17.61 14.62
N GLN A 83 -32.35 -18.05 15.11
CA GLN A 83 -33.04 -19.27 14.64
C GLN A 83 -34.00 -19.06 13.46
N ASN A 84 -34.13 -17.84 12.95
CA ASN A 84 -35.02 -17.51 11.83
C ASN A 84 -34.43 -17.98 10.48
N ILE A 85 -35.27 -17.99 9.44
CA ILE A 85 -34.92 -18.57 8.12
C ILE A 85 -33.74 -17.84 7.46
N SER A 86 -33.71 -16.51 7.50
CA SER A 86 -32.61 -15.71 6.91
C SER A 86 -31.29 -15.90 7.66
N SER A 87 -31.32 -16.11 8.96
CA SER A 87 -30.13 -16.46 9.76
C SER A 87 -29.59 -17.85 9.43
N LYS A 88 -30.47 -18.85 9.24
CA LYS A 88 -30.08 -20.21 8.81
C LYS A 88 -29.44 -20.18 7.41
N LEU A 89 -30.07 -19.50 6.45
CA LEU A 89 -29.50 -19.30 5.12
C LEU A 89 -28.11 -18.64 5.19
N THR A 90 -27.93 -17.65 6.07
CA THR A 90 -26.64 -16.98 6.24
C THR A 90 -25.59 -17.91 6.82
N TYR A 91 -25.93 -18.67 7.88
CA TYR A 91 -25.06 -19.68 8.47
C TYR A 91 -24.66 -20.74 7.44
N GLU A 92 -25.62 -21.34 6.73
CA GLU A 92 -25.36 -22.35 5.70
C GLU A 92 -24.47 -21.82 4.57
N THR A 93 -24.67 -20.57 4.15
CA THR A 93 -23.83 -19.95 3.10
C THR A 93 -22.42 -19.65 3.61
N VAL A 94 -22.26 -19.19 4.86
CA VAL A 94 -20.96 -18.99 5.52
C VAL A 94 -20.18 -20.30 5.60
N GLU A 95 -20.83 -21.38 6.04
CA GLU A 95 -20.18 -22.70 6.10
C GLU A 95 -19.80 -23.22 4.71
N GLN A 96 -20.70 -23.12 3.70
CA GLN A 96 -20.38 -23.42 2.30
C GLN A 96 -19.13 -22.67 1.80
N VAL A 97 -18.94 -21.40 2.21
CA VAL A 97 -17.72 -20.64 1.89
C VAL A 97 -16.50 -21.20 2.61
N ARG A 98 -16.59 -21.67 3.86
CA ARG A 98 -15.47 -22.37 4.53
C ARG A 98 -15.08 -23.64 3.76
N TYR A 99 -16.04 -24.48 3.36
CA TYR A 99 -15.75 -25.66 2.52
C TYR A 99 -15.07 -25.28 1.21
N ARG A 100 -15.53 -24.20 0.53
CA ARG A 100 -14.92 -23.69 -0.72
C ARG A 100 -13.48 -23.20 -0.51
N ILE A 101 -13.20 -22.53 0.61
CA ILE A 101 -11.84 -22.09 0.98
C ILE A 101 -10.93 -23.30 1.19
N LEU A 102 -11.37 -24.30 1.96
CA LEU A 102 -10.58 -25.51 2.23
C LEU A 102 -10.29 -26.29 0.93
N ALA A 103 -11.30 -26.44 0.07
CA ALA A 103 -11.15 -27.06 -1.25
C ALA A 103 -10.16 -26.31 -2.16
N HIS A 104 -10.16 -24.98 -2.14
CA HIS A 104 -9.18 -24.16 -2.88
C HIS A 104 -7.74 -24.43 -2.44
N PHE A 105 -7.52 -24.71 -1.15
CA PHE A 105 -6.23 -25.11 -0.59
C PHE A 105 -6.00 -26.63 -0.54
N ARG A 106 -6.82 -27.40 -1.27
CA ARG A 106 -6.77 -28.87 -1.38
C ARG A 106 -6.70 -29.56 -0.02
N THR A 107 -7.58 -29.15 0.88
CA THR A 107 -7.76 -29.79 2.20
C THR A 107 -9.23 -29.81 2.59
N SER A 108 -9.54 -30.35 3.76
CA SER A 108 -10.91 -30.63 4.20
C SER A 108 -11.15 -30.18 5.63
N PRO A 109 -12.42 -30.09 6.08
CA PRO A 109 -12.77 -29.66 7.45
C PRO A 109 -12.25 -30.59 8.55
N GLU A 110 -11.91 -31.84 8.21
CA GLU A 110 -11.31 -32.80 9.13
C GLU A 110 -9.84 -32.46 9.42
N ASP A 111 -9.10 -31.94 8.45
CA ASP A 111 -7.69 -31.56 8.58
C ASP A 111 -7.48 -30.09 9.02
N TYR A 112 -8.32 -29.15 8.56
CA TYR A 112 -8.18 -27.72 8.87
C TYR A 112 -9.51 -27.02 9.16
N THR A 113 -9.46 -26.08 10.10
CA THR A 113 -10.52 -25.10 10.35
C THR A 113 -10.16 -23.75 9.72
N VAL A 114 -11.14 -23.10 9.07
CA VAL A 114 -11.06 -21.70 8.65
C VAL A 114 -11.59 -20.80 9.77
N ILE A 115 -10.79 -19.83 10.21
CA ILE A 115 -11.18 -18.75 11.13
C ILE A 115 -11.15 -17.44 10.34
N PHE A 116 -12.27 -16.73 10.21
CA PHE A 116 -12.33 -15.42 9.54
C PHE A 116 -11.68 -14.33 10.40
N THR A 117 -10.95 -13.44 9.74
CA THR A 117 -10.21 -12.34 10.38
C THR A 117 -10.22 -11.10 9.49
N ALA A 118 -9.76 -9.95 9.98
CA ALA A 118 -9.65 -8.74 9.17
C ALA A 118 -8.54 -8.76 8.08
N GLY A 119 -7.87 -9.90 7.86
CA GLY A 119 -6.72 -10.05 6.98
C GLY A 119 -5.55 -10.80 7.63
N SER A 120 -4.53 -11.13 6.84
CA SER A 120 -3.34 -11.89 7.30
C SER A 120 -2.68 -11.27 8.54
N THR A 121 -2.66 -9.94 8.67
CA THR A 121 -2.13 -9.25 9.85
C THR A 121 -2.92 -9.55 11.13
N ALA A 122 -4.25 -9.66 11.04
CA ALA A 122 -5.11 -10.00 12.18
C ALA A 122 -4.95 -11.49 12.54
N ALA A 123 -4.87 -12.36 11.53
CA ALA A 123 -4.56 -13.78 11.71
C ALA A 123 -3.19 -14.01 12.39
N LEU A 124 -2.14 -13.30 11.95
CA LEU A 124 -0.80 -13.33 12.59
C LEU A 124 -0.84 -12.87 14.04
N LYS A 125 -1.57 -11.77 14.33
CA LYS A 125 -1.77 -11.26 15.70
C LYS A 125 -2.50 -12.28 16.58
N LEU A 126 -3.55 -12.91 16.07
CA LEU A 126 -4.33 -13.94 16.77
C LEU A 126 -3.44 -15.12 17.16
N VAL A 127 -2.60 -15.64 16.26
CA VAL A 127 -1.64 -16.70 16.61
C VAL A 127 -0.65 -16.20 17.67
N ALA A 128 -0.11 -14.97 17.53
CA ALA A 128 0.81 -14.42 18.53
C ALA A 128 0.20 -14.29 19.93
N GLU A 129 -1.09 -13.96 20.03
CA GLU A 129 -1.81 -13.79 21.30
C GLU A 129 -2.32 -15.11 21.89
N ALA A 130 -2.66 -16.10 21.05
CA ALA A 130 -3.28 -17.36 21.48
C ALA A 130 -2.34 -18.59 21.50
N PHE A 131 -1.15 -18.53 20.90
CA PHE A 131 -0.19 -19.64 20.97
C PHE A 131 0.25 -19.88 22.42
N PRO A 132 0.44 -21.15 22.87
CA PRO A 132 0.66 -21.47 24.29
C PRO A 132 2.13 -21.24 24.70
N TRP A 133 2.55 -19.98 24.71
CA TRP A 133 3.90 -19.58 25.06
C TRP A 133 4.27 -19.95 26.50
N VAL A 134 5.48 -20.48 26.68
CA VAL A 134 6.08 -20.78 27.98
C VAL A 134 7.21 -19.78 28.22
N SER A 135 7.13 -18.96 29.28
CA SER A 135 8.24 -18.11 29.69
C SER A 135 9.42 -18.96 30.22
N PRO A 136 10.68 -18.51 30.06
CA PRO A 136 11.84 -19.23 30.61
C PRO A 136 11.80 -19.26 32.14
N GLY A 137 12.24 -20.38 32.72
CA GLY A 137 12.28 -20.62 34.17
C GLY A 137 13.46 -21.52 34.56
N PRO A 138 13.59 -21.90 35.85
CA PRO A 138 14.74 -22.66 36.34
C PRO A 138 14.94 -24.02 35.66
N GLU A 139 13.86 -24.67 35.23
CA GLU A 139 13.84 -26.03 34.68
C GLU A 139 13.60 -26.07 33.15
N SER A 140 13.31 -24.91 32.53
CA SER A 140 12.97 -24.84 31.10
C SER A 140 13.49 -23.57 30.45
N SER A 141 14.13 -23.70 29.29
CA SER A 141 14.58 -22.56 28.47
C SER A 141 13.44 -21.72 27.86
N GLY A 142 12.18 -22.10 28.12
CA GLY A 142 11.00 -21.44 27.59
C GLY A 142 10.78 -21.69 26.10
N SER A 143 9.69 -21.13 25.59
CA SER A 143 9.35 -21.08 24.18
C SER A 143 10.28 -20.15 23.39
N ARG A 144 10.40 -20.42 22.10
CA ARG A 144 11.11 -19.57 21.13
C ARG A 144 10.16 -19.17 20.00
N PHE A 145 10.14 -17.89 19.66
CA PHE A 145 9.54 -17.38 18.44
C PHE A 145 10.65 -17.06 17.44
N CYS A 146 10.77 -17.88 16.40
CA CYS A 146 11.73 -17.67 15.32
C CYS A 146 11.01 -17.17 14.08
N TYR A 147 11.58 -16.19 13.38
CA TYR A 147 11.00 -15.72 12.12
C TYR A 147 12.07 -15.37 11.10
N LEU A 148 11.78 -15.62 9.82
CA LEU A 148 12.69 -15.29 8.72
C LEU A 148 12.84 -13.77 8.59
N THR A 149 14.06 -13.25 8.42
CA THR A 149 14.28 -11.79 8.26
C THR A 149 13.60 -11.19 7.02
N ASP A 150 13.32 -11.99 5.99
CA ASP A 150 12.53 -11.59 4.80
C ASP A 150 11.00 -11.59 5.05
N SER A 151 10.55 -11.63 6.31
CA SER A 151 9.12 -11.63 6.64
C SER A 151 8.51 -10.22 6.60
N HIS A 152 7.25 -10.14 6.19
CA HIS A 152 6.46 -8.90 6.24
C HIS A 152 6.36 -8.36 7.69
N THR A 153 6.23 -7.03 7.83
CA THR A 153 6.19 -6.31 9.12
C THR A 153 5.16 -6.87 10.09
N SER A 154 4.06 -7.47 9.60
CA SER A 154 3.04 -8.14 10.43
C SER A 154 3.62 -9.31 11.24
N VAL A 155 4.48 -10.14 10.65
CA VAL A 155 5.20 -11.22 11.35
C VAL A 155 6.18 -10.63 12.36
N VAL A 156 6.94 -9.63 11.93
CA VAL A 156 7.92 -8.92 12.77
C VAL A 156 7.26 -8.24 13.98
N GLY A 157 5.98 -7.85 13.84
CA GLY A 157 5.13 -7.29 14.89
C GLY A 157 4.73 -8.30 15.98
N MET A 158 4.62 -9.60 15.66
CA MET A 158 4.36 -10.66 16.64
C MET A 158 5.38 -10.63 17.79
N ARG A 159 6.63 -10.23 17.50
CA ARG A 159 7.70 -10.08 18.50
C ARG A 159 7.29 -9.23 19.71
N LYS A 160 6.41 -8.24 19.52
CA LYS A 160 5.96 -7.35 20.61
C LYS A 160 5.04 -8.07 21.60
N VAL A 161 4.18 -8.96 21.11
CA VAL A 161 3.31 -9.80 21.94
C VAL A 161 4.16 -10.81 22.71
N THR A 162 5.03 -11.54 22.01
CA THR A 162 5.87 -12.58 22.61
C THR A 162 6.90 -12.01 23.59
N THR A 163 7.50 -10.84 23.31
CA THR A 163 8.39 -10.16 24.27
C THR A 163 7.66 -9.75 25.56
N ALA A 164 6.40 -9.31 25.46
CA ALA A 164 5.59 -8.99 26.65
C ALA A 164 5.28 -10.23 27.51
N MET A 165 5.32 -11.43 26.92
CA MET A 165 5.20 -12.72 27.60
C MET A 165 6.57 -13.32 28.01
N ASN A 166 7.64 -12.52 27.97
CA ASN A 166 9.02 -12.94 28.26
C ASN A 166 9.55 -14.09 27.36
N VAL A 167 9.06 -14.19 26.13
CA VAL A 167 9.46 -15.23 25.16
C VAL A 167 10.68 -14.78 24.35
N THR A 168 11.64 -15.69 24.16
CA THR A 168 12.82 -15.41 23.33
C THR A 168 12.43 -15.28 21.85
N CYS A 169 12.73 -14.14 21.25
CA CYS A 169 12.45 -13.85 19.84
C CYS A 169 13.74 -13.84 19.02
N ILE A 170 13.81 -14.62 17.95
CA ILE A 170 15.04 -14.82 17.17
C ILE A 170 14.76 -14.54 15.68
N PRO A 171 15.35 -13.48 15.08
CA PRO A 171 15.38 -13.33 13.64
C PRO A 171 16.36 -14.34 13.03
N VAL A 172 15.92 -15.11 12.05
CA VAL A 172 16.72 -16.13 11.33
C VAL A 172 16.95 -15.62 9.90
N ARG A 173 18.17 -15.72 9.37
CA ARG A 173 18.42 -15.29 7.99
C ARG A 173 17.99 -16.38 7.00
N PRO A 174 17.52 -16.00 5.79
CA PRO A 174 17.29 -16.93 4.70
C PRO A 174 18.47 -17.88 4.47
N GLU A 175 19.69 -17.33 4.47
CA GLU A 175 20.94 -18.05 4.24
C GLU A 175 21.21 -19.10 5.33
N ASP A 176 20.93 -18.78 6.59
CA ASP A 176 21.10 -19.71 7.72
C ASP A 176 20.18 -20.94 7.57
N MET A 177 18.97 -20.76 7.02
CA MET A 177 18.02 -21.85 6.75
C MET A 177 18.41 -22.68 5.54
N TRP A 178 18.97 -22.08 4.48
CA TRP A 178 19.47 -22.82 3.31
C TRP A 178 20.75 -23.61 3.60
N LEU A 179 21.59 -23.10 4.50
CA LEU A 179 22.83 -23.75 4.93
C LEU A 179 22.63 -24.72 6.11
N ALA A 180 21.43 -24.81 6.68
CA ALA A 180 21.13 -25.70 7.80
C ALA A 180 21.30 -27.18 7.39
N GLU A 181 22.31 -27.83 7.97
CA GLU A 181 22.53 -29.26 7.77
C GLU A 181 21.31 -30.07 8.22
N LYS A 182 20.85 -30.99 7.37
CA LYS A 182 19.78 -31.91 7.72
C LYS A 182 20.30 -32.91 8.74
N GLN A 183 19.70 -32.90 9.93
CA GLN A 183 19.99 -33.83 11.00
C GLN A 183 19.20 -35.12 10.78
N ASP A 184 19.80 -36.27 11.12
CA ASP A 184 19.03 -37.49 11.32
C ASP A 184 17.91 -37.21 12.34
N ALA A 185 16.75 -37.82 12.13
CA ALA A 185 15.59 -37.67 13.01
C ALA A 185 15.80 -38.43 14.34
N ALA A 186 16.79 -37.97 15.11
CA ALA A 186 17.15 -38.51 16.42
C ALA A 186 15.95 -38.38 17.36
N ALA A 187 15.66 -39.47 18.07
CA ALA A 187 14.46 -39.63 18.89
C ALA A 187 14.20 -38.40 19.76
N ALA A 188 13.14 -37.65 19.41
CA ALA A 188 12.65 -36.59 20.26
C ALA A 188 12.27 -37.20 21.62
N GLY A 189 12.91 -36.72 22.70
CA GLY A 189 12.46 -37.04 24.05
C GLY A 189 11.00 -36.65 24.23
N ASP A 190 10.31 -37.28 25.19
CA ASP A 190 8.86 -37.23 25.36
C ASP A 190 8.21 -35.89 24.91
N PRO A 191 7.46 -35.90 23.78
CA PRO A 191 7.03 -34.67 23.10
C PRO A 191 5.97 -33.86 23.87
N ASP A 192 5.36 -34.44 24.91
CA ASP A 192 4.32 -33.76 25.70
C ASP A 192 4.89 -32.89 26.84
N HIS A 193 6.18 -33.03 27.17
CA HIS A 193 6.87 -32.24 28.19
C HIS A 193 7.80 -31.15 27.62
N GLN A 194 7.85 -30.98 26.29
CA GLN A 194 8.73 -29.99 25.66
C GLN A 194 8.06 -28.61 25.47
N PRO A 195 8.80 -27.49 25.66
CA PRO A 195 8.25 -26.16 25.39
C PRO A 195 7.90 -26.01 23.89
N PRO A 196 6.71 -25.48 23.55
CA PRO A 196 6.32 -25.26 22.17
C PRO A 196 7.14 -24.12 21.57
N HIS A 197 7.56 -24.25 20.32
CA HIS A 197 8.32 -23.27 19.55
C HIS A 197 7.57 -22.96 18.26
N LEU A 198 7.58 -21.70 17.83
CA LEU A 198 6.92 -21.27 16.60
C LEU A 198 7.97 -20.74 15.62
N PHE A 199 8.05 -21.34 14.45
CA PHE A 199 8.78 -20.81 13.31
C PHE A 199 7.82 -20.17 12.31
N CYS A 200 8.08 -18.91 11.94
CA CYS A 200 7.29 -18.19 10.95
C CYS A 200 8.15 -17.80 9.75
N TYR A 201 7.72 -18.15 8.54
CA TYR A 201 8.38 -17.72 7.32
C TYR A 201 7.37 -17.47 6.19
N PRO A 202 7.66 -16.55 5.26
CA PRO A 202 6.79 -16.33 4.11
C PRO A 202 6.93 -17.45 3.10
N ALA A 203 5.83 -17.86 2.46
CA ALA A 203 5.89 -18.73 1.29
C ALA A 203 6.52 -18.01 0.07
N GLN A 204 6.37 -16.68 0.00
CA GLN A 204 6.96 -15.80 -1.01
C GLN A 204 7.32 -14.46 -0.40
N SER A 205 8.53 -13.95 -0.66
CA SER A 205 8.89 -12.58 -0.34
C SER A 205 7.97 -11.60 -1.07
N ASN A 206 7.37 -10.68 -0.32
CA ASN A 206 6.63 -9.56 -0.90
C ASN A 206 7.54 -8.43 -1.41
N PHE A 207 8.85 -8.53 -1.18
CA PHE A 207 9.89 -7.62 -1.68
C PHE A 207 10.46 -8.14 -3.00
N SER A 208 11.20 -9.24 -2.96
CA SER A 208 11.96 -9.77 -4.12
C SER A 208 11.17 -10.75 -4.99
N GLY A 209 10.05 -11.28 -4.50
CA GLY A 209 9.32 -12.36 -5.14
C GLY A 209 9.92 -13.76 -4.95
N SER A 210 11.09 -13.89 -4.31
CA SER A 210 11.72 -15.18 -3.99
C SER A 210 10.74 -16.09 -3.24
N ARG A 211 10.64 -17.36 -3.65
CA ARG A 211 9.78 -18.37 -3.03
C ARG A 211 10.62 -19.31 -2.14
N TYR A 212 10.13 -19.56 -0.94
CA TYR A 212 10.81 -20.40 0.04
C TYR A 212 10.31 -21.85 -0.05
N PRO A 213 11.16 -22.86 0.20
CA PRO A 213 10.74 -24.25 0.12
C PRO A 213 9.56 -24.56 1.05
N LEU A 214 8.46 -25.08 0.49
CA LEU A 214 7.35 -25.59 1.29
C LEU A 214 7.70 -26.91 1.99
N SER A 215 8.81 -27.56 1.62
CA SER A 215 9.34 -28.73 2.33
C SER A 215 9.84 -28.38 3.74
N TRP A 216 10.27 -27.14 3.98
CA TRP A 216 10.71 -26.67 5.30
C TRP A 216 9.64 -26.86 6.38
N ILE A 217 8.34 -26.86 6.03
CA ILE A 217 7.25 -27.21 6.96
C ILE A 217 7.47 -28.60 7.57
N GLY A 218 7.68 -29.61 6.72
CA GLY A 218 7.88 -30.99 7.16
C GLY A 218 9.25 -31.20 7.81
N GLU A 219 10.29 -30.59 7.26
CA GLU A 219 11.67 -30.70 7.77
C GLU A 219 11.80 -30.05 9.17
N VAL A 220 11.15 -28.92 9.42
CA VAL A 220 11.13 -28.28 10.75
C VAL A 220 10.25 -29.03 11.75
N LYS A 221 9.04 -29.47 11.35
CA LYS A 221 8.12 -30.19 12.25
C LYS A 221 8.62 -31.59 12.62
N SER A 222 9.38 -32.25 11.76
CA SER A 222 10.05 -33.53 12.03
C SER A 222 11.36 -33.38 12.81
N GLY A 223 11.89 -32.16 12.95
CA GLY A 223 13.17 -31.89 13.61
C GLY A 223 14.41 -32.20 12.76
N GLN A 224 14.24 -32.61 11.49
CA GLN A 224 15.34 -32.77 10.51
C GLN A 224 16.07 -31.45 10.24
N MET A 225 15.35 -30.33 10.31
CA MET A 225 15.89 -28.98 10.24
C MET A 225 15.43 -28.21 11.47
N ARG A 226 16.27 -27.33 12.01
CA ARG A 226 15.91 -26.47 13.15
C ARG A 226 16.33 -25.03 12.88
N PRO A 227 15.42 -24.04 12.94
CA PRO A 227 15.78 -22.62 12.76
C PRO A 227 16.81 -22.12 13.79
N VAL A 228 16.85 -22.75 14.96
CA VAL A 228 17.93 -22.63 15.95
C VAL A 228 18.15 -23.95 16.67
N SER A 229 19.38 -24.22 17.12
CA SER A 229 19.69 -25.40 17.93
C SER A 229 19.07 -25.25 19.33
N ALA A 230 17.90 -25.86 19.50
CA ALA A 230 17.09 -25.78 20.70
C ALA A 230 16.28 -27.08 20.93
N PRO A 231 16.14 -27.54 22.19
CA PRO A 231 15.14 -28.54 22.56
C PRO A 231 13.76 -27.87 22.67
N GLY A 232 12.75 -28.48 22.05
CA GLY A 232 11.41 -27.90 21.93
C GLY A 232 10.62 -28.54 20.79
N LYS A 233 9.30 -28.51 20.89
CA LYS A 233 8.37 -29.00 19.87
C LYS A 233 8.08 -27.88 18.87
N TRP A 234 8.46 -28.06 17.61
CA TRP A 234 8.35 -27.02 16.58
C TRP A 234 7.01 -27.05 15.85
N TYR A 235 6.40 -25.87 15.75
CA TYR A 235 5.21 -25.56 14.97
C TYR A 235 5.56 -24.54 13.89
N VAL A 236 4.87 -24.60 12.74
CA VAL A 236 5.19 -23.77 11.57
C VAL A 236 3.99 -22.91 11.14
N LEU A 237 4.22 -21.60 11.13
CA LEU A 237 3.32 -20.60 10.55
C LEU A 237 3.86 -20.19 9.17
N LEU A 238 3.13 -20.56 8.11
CA LEU A 238 3.48 -20.20 6.74
C LEU A 238 2.74 -18.91 6.34
N ASP A 239 3.42 -17.76 6.31
CA ASP A 239 2.82 -16.51 5.80
C ASP A 239 2.63 -16.62 4.27
N ALA A 240 1.43 -17.01 3.88
CA ALA A 240 1.07 -17.29 2.49
C ALA A 240 0.55 -16.04 1.76
N ALA A 241 0.47 -14.87 2.42
CA ALA A 241 -0.26 -13.70 1.94
C ALA A 241 0.23 -13.12 0.60
N ALA A 242 1.52 -13.29 0.26
CA ALA A 242 2.07 -12.87 -1.03
C ALA A 242 2.14 -14.00 -2.08
N TYR A 243 1.91 -15.25 -1.67
CA TYR A 243 2.03 -16.45 -2.50
C TYR A 243 0.69 -16.82 -3.14
N VAL A 244 -0.38 -16.95 -2.34
CA VAL A 244 -1.66 -17.56 -2.76
C VAL A 244 -2.46 -16.76 -3.79
N GLY A 245 -2.11 -15.50 -4.05
CA GLY A 245 -2.68 -14.73 -5.18
C GLY A 245 -2.08 -15.09 -6.54
N THR A 246 -0.97 -15.85 -6.56
CA THR A 246 -0.19 -16.14 -7.78
C THR A 246 0.34 -17.57 -7.85
N SER A 247 -0.09 -18.47 -6.96
CA SER A 247 0.27 -19.90 -6.96
C SER A 247 -0.71 -20.78 -6.19
N PRO A 248 -0.86 -22.05 -6.58
CA PRO A 248 -1.58 -23.05 -5.79
C PRO A 248 -0.80 -23.37 -4.51
N LEU A 249 -1.51 -23.48 -3.39
CA LEU A 249 -0.98 -24.02 -2.14
C LEU A 249 -1.77 -25.29 -1.80
N ASP A 250 -1.07 -26.41 -1.63
CA ASP A 250 -1.66 -27.72 -1.35
C ASP A 250 -1.39 -28.12 0.11
N LEU A 251 -2.41 -27.94 0.96
CA LEU A 251 -2.30 -28.22 2.39
C LEU A 251 -2.48 -29.70 2.74
N SER A 252 -2.88 -30.57 1.80
CA SER A 252 -2.78 -32.03 2.00
C SER A 252 -1.32 -32.49 2.03
N VAL A 253 -0.48 -31.88 1.18
CA VAL A 253 0.96 -32.16 1.08
C VAL A 253 1.76 -31.34 2.10
N HIS A 254 1.55 -30.02 2.15
CA HIS A 254 2.35 -29.09 2.94
C HIS A 254 1.63 -28.66 4.21
N GLN A 255 1.61 -29.56 5.20
CA GLN A 255 0.79 -29.44 6.42
C GLN A 255 1.33 -28.44 7.46
N ALA A 256 1.28 -27.14 7.14
CA ALA A 256 1.60 -26.04 8.05
C ALA A 256 0.58 -25.98 9.20
N ASP A 257 1.00 -25.55 10.39
CA ASP A 257 0.09 -25.47 11.54
C ASP A 257 -0.89 -24.30 11.44
N PHE A 258 -0.43 -23.22 10.84
CA PHE A 258 -1.12 -21.93 10.77
C PHE A 258 -0.82 -21.25 9.43
N VAL A 259 -1.86 -20.83 8.69
CA VAL A 259 -1.72 -20.19 7.37
C VAL A 259 -2.61 -18.93 7.29
N PRO A 260 -2.06 -17.72 7.50
CA PRO A 260 -2.79 -16.46 7.36
C PRO A 260 -2.92 -16.01 5.90
N ILE A 261 -4.14 -15.68 5.46
CA ILE A 261 -4.46 -15.24 4.09
C ILE A 261 -5.31 -13.96 4.07
N SER A 262 -5.30 -13.27 2.94
CA SER A 262 -6.08 -12.05 2.68
C SER A 262 -6.73 -12.13 1.30
N PHE A 263 -8.07 -12.17 1.21
CA PHE A 263 -8.76 -12.50 -0.04
C PHE A 263 -8.63 -11.41 -1.12
N TYR A 264 -8.52 -10.14 -0.72
CA TYR A 264 -8.23 -9.03 -1.65
C TYR A 264 -6.88 -9.15 -2.38
N LYS A 265 -5.98 -10.05 -1.96
CA LYS A 265 -4.74 -10.36 -2.69
C LYS A 265 -4.90 -11.50 -3.70
N ILE A 266 -5.98 -12.27 -3.60
CA ILE A 266 -6.28 -13.38 -4.51
C ILE A 266 -7.17 -12.89 -5.67
N PHE A 267 -8.26 -12.18 -5.35
CA PHE A 267 -9.24 -11.69 -6.34
C PHE A 267 -9.82 -10.30 -6.02
N GLY A 268 -9.12 -9.49 -5.20
CA GLY A 268 -9.35 -8.03 -5.10
C GLY A 268 -10.52 -7.55 -4.23
N PHE A 269 -11.62 -8.30 -4.15
CA PHE A 269 -12.79 -7.98 -3.32
C PHE A 269 -13.23 -9.20 -2.52
N PRO A 270 -13.65 -9.07 -1.24
CA PRO A 270 -13.71 -7.84 -0.44
C PRO A 270 -12.38 -7.50 0.23
N THR A 271 -12.20 -6.20 0.52
CA THR A 271 -11.11 -5.69 1.36
C THR A 271 -11.50 -5.77 2.84
N GLY A 272 -10.53 -5.88 3.73
CA GLY A 272 -10.80 -6.00 5.17
C GLY A 272 -11.26 -7.39 5.63
N LEU A 273 -11.30 -8.38 4.73
CA LEU A 273 -11.52 -9.79 5.07
C LEU A 273 -10.29 -10.65 4.70
N GLY A 274 -9.98 -11.59 5.58
CA GLY A 274 -9.01 -12.65 5.41
C GLY A 274 -9.36 -13.83 6.31
N ALA A 275 -8.44 -14.79 6.42
CA ALA A 275 -8.62 -15.94 7.28
C ALA A 275 -7.29 -16.40 7.88
N LEU A 276 -7.40 -17.12 8.99
CA LEU A 276 -6.39 -18.04 9.48
C LEU A 276 -6.90 -19.46 9.22
N LEU A 277 -6.18 -20.23 8.41
CA LEU A 277 -6.38 -21.68 8.37
C LEU A 277 -5.53 -22.28 9.50
N VAL A 278 -6.15 -23.11 10.34
CA VAL A 278 -5.49 -23.79 11.47
C VAL A 278 -5.60 -25.29 11.28
N ASN A 279 -4.48 -26.01 11.36
CA ASN A 279 -4.49 -27.46 11.33
C ASN A 279 -5.21 -27.99 12.58
N ASN A 280 -6.19 -28.87 12.41
CA ASN A 280 -7.05 -29.34 13.50
C ASN A 280 -6.30 -30.14 14.57
N ARG A 281 -5.13 -30.72 14.24
CA ARG A 281 -4.26 -31.38 15.23
C ARG A 281 -3.56 -30.38 16.16
N THR A 282 -3.41 -29.14 15.71
CA THR A 282 -2.76 -28.05 16.44
C THR A 282 -3.77 -27.05 17.03
N ALA A 283 -5.00 -26.95 16.48
CA ALA A 283 -6.04 -26.05 16.96
C ALA A 283 -6.38 -26.12 18.47
N PRO A 284 -6.39 -27.29 19.14
CA PRO A 284 -6.61 -27.37 20.59
C PRO A 284 -5.54 -26.67 21.43
N LEU A 285 -4.35 -26.43 20.89
CA LEU A 285 -3.24 -25.78 21.58
C LEU A 285 -3.42 -24.26 21.68
N LEU A 286 -4.24 -23.65 20.82
CA LEU A 286 -4.52 -22.21 20.89
C LEU A 286 -5.42 -21.88 22.08
N ARG A 287 -4.93 -21.01 22.97
CA ARG A 287 -5.56 -20.56 24.22
C ARG A 287 -5.91 -19.07 24.12
N LYS A 288 -7.18 -18.79 23.86
CA LYS A 288 -7.71 -17.42 23.82
C LYS A 288 -8.03 -16.94 25.24
N THR A 289 -7.53 -15.76 25.62
CA THR A 289 -7.78 -15.15 26.94
C THR A 289 -8.99 -14.21 26.96
N TYR A 290 -9.35 -13.65 25.81
CA TYR A 290 -10.54 -12.81 25.61
C TYR A 290 -11.68 -13.64 25.03
N PHE A 291 -12.92 -13.36 25.43
CA PHE A 291 -14.12 -13.93 24.82
C PHE A 291 -15.15 -12.84 24.51
N GLY A 292 -15.94 -13.07 23.47
CA GLY A 292 -16.97 -12.15 22.99
C GLY A 292 -18.32 -12.83 22.82
N GLY A 293 -19.30 -12.09 22.29
CA GLY A 293 -20.56 -12.68 21.86
C GLY A 293 -20.31 -13.79 20.82
N GLY A 294 -21.10 -14.87 20.85
CA GLY A 294 -20.93 -16.02 19.96
C GLY A 294 -19.86 -17.03 20.41
N THR A 295 -18.79 -16.62 21.10
CA THR A 295 -17.67 -17.52 21.42
C THR A 295 -17.87 -18.36 22.69
N ALA A 296 -18.84 -17.99 23.53
CA ALA A 296 -19.19 -18.70 24.76
C ALA A 296 -20.26 -19.78 24.51
N ALA A 297 -20.10 -20.94 25.15
CA ALA A 297 -21.18 -21.90 25.39
C ALA A 297 -21.95 -21.53 26.67
N ALA A 298 -21.22 -21.14 27.73
CA ALA A 298 -21.77 -20.59 28.97
C ALA A 298 -20.76 -19.62 29.62
N TYR A 299 -21.25 -18.64 30.37
CA TYR A 299 -20.42 -17.78 31.23
C TYR A 299 -21.26 -17.20 32.38
N LEU A 300 -20.61 -16.79 33.47
CA LEU A 300 -21.24 -16.06 34.57
C LEU A 300 -20.83 -14.58 34.54
N ALA A 301 -21.72 -13.71 35.01
CA ALA A 301 -21.47 -12.26 35.03
C ALA A 301 -20.79 -11.77 36.34
N GLY A 302 -20.90 -12.54 37.43
CA GLY A 302 -20.37 -12.18 38.75
C GLY A 302 -19.13 -12.98 39.19
N GLU A 303 -18.73 -13.99 38.42
CA GLU A 303 -17.65 -14.93 38.75
C GLU A 303 -16.80 -15.21 37.51
N ASP A 304 -15.53 -15.57 37.70
CA ASP A 304 -14.63 -15.98 36.62
C ASP A 304 -14.94 -17.42 36.16
N PHE A 305 -16.07 -17.55 35.48
CA PHE A 305 -16.55 -18.80 34.89
C PHE A 305 -16.90 -18.58 33.42
N TYR A 306 -16.20 -19.30 32.54
CA TYR A 306 -16.38 -19.27 31.10
C TYR A 306 -16.14 -20.67 30.51
N ILE A 307 -17.10 -21.14 29.71
CA ILE A 307 -16.96 -22.33 28.87
C ILE A 307 -16.96 -21.88 27.41
N PRO A 308 -15.86 -22.08 26.66
CA PRO A 308 -15.82 -21.77 25.23
C PRO A 308 -16.73 -22.71 24.43
N ARG A 309 -17.16 -22.26 23.24
CA ARG A 309 -17.73 -23.15 22.21
C ARG A 309 -16.74 -24.27 21.85
N GLU A 310 -17.26 -25.42 21.42
CA GLU A 310 -16.43 -26.55 21.00
C GLU A 310 -15.77 -26.29 19.63
N SER A 311 -16.50 -25.67 18.70
CA SER A 311 -16.00 -25.34 17.36
C SER A 311 -14.82 -24.36 17.42
N VAL A 312 -13.72 -24.73 16.76
CA VAL A 312 -12.53 -23.88 16.66
C VAL A 312 -12.86 -22.53 15.98
N ALA A 313 -13.73 -22.50 14.97
CA ALA A 313 -14.13 -21.25 14.33
C ALA A 313 -14.87 -20.32 15.32
N GLU A 314 -15.92 -20.84 15.99
CA GLU A 314 -16.73 -20.08 16.95
C GLU A 314 -15.91 -19.55 18.14
N ARG A 315 -14.89 -20.29 18.60
CA ARG A 315 -13.99 -19.84 19.69
C ARG A 315 -13.23 -18.56 19.33
N PHE A 316 -12.88 -18.38 18.07
CA PHE A 316 -11.98 -17.32 17.61
C PHE A 316 -12.66 -16.19 16.84
N GLU A 317 -13.92 -16.36 16.44
CA GLU A 317 -14.72 -15.35 15.76
C GLU A 317 -15.61 -14.55 16.74
N ASP A 318 -15.07 -13.45 17.28
CA ASP A 318 -15.80 -12.60 18.24
C ASP A 318 -16.96 -11.83 17.60
N GLY A 319 -18.17 -12.07 18.08
CA GLY A 319 -19.37 -11.34 17.72
C GLY A 319 -19.94 -11.75 16.37
N THR A 320 -20.46 -10.77 15.63
CA THR A 320 -21.00 -10.99 14.29
C THR A 320 -19.88 -10.80 13.27
N ILE A 321 -19.46 -11.90 12.62
CA ILE A 321 -18.53 -11.86 11.50
C ILE A 321 -19.08 -11.01 10.34
N SER A 322 -18.21 -10.55 9.43
CA SER A 322 -18.65 -9.86 8.21
C SER A 322 -19.24 -10.85 7.20
N PHE A 323 -20.43 -11.39 7.52
CA PHE A 323 -21.05 -12.49 6.77
C PHE A 323 -21.33 -12.13 5.31
N LEU A 324 -21.65 -10.86 4.99
CA LEU A 324 -21.83 -10.40 3.61
C LEU A 324 -20.50 -10.43 2.82
N ASP A 325 -19.39 -10.02 3.43
CA ASP A 325 -18.05 -10.13 2.82
C ASP A 325 -17.63 -11.61 2.67
N VAL A 326 -18.00 -12.47 3.62
CA VAL A 326 -17.79 -13.92 3.51
C VAL A 326 -18.58 -14.48 2.32
N ILE A 327 -19.85 -14.12 2.16
CA ILE A 327 -20.68 -14.51 1.01
C ILE A 327 -20.05 -14.04 -0.32
N ALA A 328 -19.46 -12.84 -0.36
CA ALA A 328 -18.76 -12.33 -1.54
C ALA A 328 -17.55 -13.19 -1.98
N LEU A 329 -16.96 -13.98 -1.07
CA LEU A 329 -15.84 -14.88 -1.42
C LEU A 329 -16.26 -15.98 -2.37
N LYS A 330 -17.49 -16.53 -2.26
CA LYS A 330 -18.05 -17.52 -3.19
C LYS A 330 -17.93 -17.03 -4.63
N HIS A 331 -18.47 -15.84 -4.89
CA HIS A 331 -18.43 -15.18 -6.20
C HIS A 331 -17.01 -14.84 -6.65
N GLY A 332 -16.10 -14.58 -5.72
CA GLY A 332 -14.67 -14.33 -6.00
C GLY A 332 -13.93 -15.58 -6.46
N PHE A 333 -14.07 -16.70 -5.74
CA PHE A 333 -13.51 -17.99 -6.14
C PHE A 333 -14.10 -18.48 -7.46
N ASP A 334 -15.41 -18.37 -7.63
CA ASP A 334 -16.09 -18.80 -8.85
C ASP A 334 -15.66 -17.94 -10.04
N ALA A 335 -15.54 -16.62 -9.90
CA ALA A 335 -15.02 -15.77 -10.97
C ALA A 335 -13.54 -16.07 -11.27
N LEU A 336 -12.70 -16.30 -10.26
CA LEU A 336 -11.28 -16.64 -10.45
C LEU A 336 -11.11 -17.94 -11.24
N GLU A 337 -11.76 -19.02 -10.80
CA GLU A 337 -11.74 -20.32 -11.46
C GLU A 337 -12.35 -20.24 -12.86
N ASN A 338 -13.53 -19.65 -12.99
CA ASN A 338 -14.19 -19.49 -14.28
C ASN A 338 -13.35 -18.70 -15.26
N LEU A 339 -12.64 -17.64 -14.88
CA LEU A 339 -11.86 -16.81 -15.81
C LEU A 339 -10.50 -17.42 -16.19
N THR A 340 -9.85 -18.14 -15.27
CA THR A 340 -8.44 -18.54 -15.41
C THR A 340 -8.21 -20.05 -15.58
N GLY A 341 -9.19 -20.89 -15.24
CA GLY A 341 -8.99 -22.33 -15.15
C GLY A 341 -8.18 -22.78 -13.91
N GLY A 342 -7.91 -21.86 -12.98
CA GLY A 342 -7.31 -22.15 -11.67
C GLY A 342 -5.89 -21.63 -11.46
N MET A 343 -5.41 -21.83 -10.23
CA MET A 343 -4.16 -21.22 -9.75
C MET A 343 -2.89 -21.66 -10.48
N GLU A 344 -2.88 -22.85 -11.10
CA GLU A 344 -1.72 -23.30 -11.88
C GLU A 344 -1.55 -22.49 -13.17
N CYS A 345 -2.63 -22.23 -13.90
CA CYS A 345 -2.58 -21.37 -15.07
C CYS A 345 -2.18 -19.93 -14.68
N ILE A 346 -2.66 -19.43 -13.53
CA ILE A 346 -2.25 -18.13 -12.99
C ILE A 346 -0.74 -18.12 -12.68
N ARG A 347 -0.21 -19.18 -12.07
CA ARG A 347 1.22 -19.32 -11.76
C ARG A 347 2.08 -19.21 -13.01
N GLN A 348 1.75 -19.98 -14.06
CA GLN A 348 2.53 -19.98 -15.30
C GLN A 348 2.42 -18.66 -16.07
N HIS A 349 1.21 -18.12 -16.22
CA HIS A 349 0.98 -16.85 -16.93
C HIS A 349 1.72 -15.68 -16.26
N THR A 350 1.55 -15.50 -14.94
CA THR A 350 2.16 -14.38 -14.22
C THR A 350 3.69 -14.52 -14.13
N PHE A 351 4.21 -15.74 -13.95
CA PHE A 351 5.65 -16.01 -14.02
C PHE A 351 6.23 -15.70 -15.40
N THR A 352 5.53 -16.06 -16.48
CA THR A 352 5.98 -15.79 -17.87
C THR A 352 6.11 -14.28 -18.12
N LEU A 353 5.14 -13.47 -17.67
CA LEU A 353 5.21 -12.00 -17.74
C LEU A 353 6.39 -11.44 -16.94
N ALA A 354 6.60 -11.94 -15.71
CA ALA A 354 7.69 -11.50 -14.86
C ALA A 354 9.06 -11.87 -15.43
N ARG A 355 9.24 -13.11 -15.90
CA ARG A 355 10.50 -13.57 -16.53
C ARG A 355 10.82 -12.82 -17.82
N TYR A 356 9.82 -12.54 -18.66
CA TYR A 356 10.01 -11.71 -19.86
C TYR A 356 10.47 -10.29 -19.50
N THR A 357 9.81 -9.68 -18.51
CA THR A 357 10.14 -8.34 -18.05
C THR A 357 11.52 -8.29 -17.41
N TYR A 358 11.86 -9.28 -16.57
CA TYR A 358 13.18 -9.45 -15.97
C TYR A 358 14.28 -9.58 -17.03
N ALA A 359 14.12 -10.47 -18.00
CA ALA A 359 15.10 -10.67 -19.07
C ALA A 359 15.30 -9.39 -19.91
N SER A 360 14.20 -8.71 -20.24
CA SER A 360 14.24 -7.46 -21.00
C SER A 360 14.93 -6.34 -20.22
N LEU A 361 14.55 -6.12 -18.95
CA LEU A 361 15.21 -5.16 -18.05
C LEU A 361 16.70 -5.45 -17.88
N THR A 362 17.05 -6.71 -17.66
CA THR A 362 18.45 -7.17 -17.46
C THR A 362 19.30 -6.97 -18.71
N ALA A 363 18.70 -6.88 -19.90
CA ALA A 363 19.39 -6.60 -21.15
C ALA A 363 19.61 -5.08 -21.42
N LEU A 364 18.89 -4.18 -20.73
CA LEU A 364 18.99 -2.73 -21.01
C LEU A 364 20.34 -2.16 -20.58
N ARG A 365 21.05 -1.52 -21.52
CA ARG A 365 22.35 -0.88 -21.31
C ARG A 365 22.35 0.52 -21.91
N TYR A 366 23.01 1.45 -21.23
CA TYR A 366 23.42 2.74 -21.77
C TYR A 366 24.48 2.57 -22.87
N PRO A 367 24.70 3.58 -23.74
CA PRO A 367 25.71 3.51 -24.82
C PRO A 367 27.14 3.24 -24.34
N ASN A 368 27.47 3.58 -23.08
CA ASN A 368 28.74 3.29 -22.43
C ASN A 368 28.85 1.85 -21.86
N GLY A 369 27.80 1.04 -21.98
CA GLY A 369 27.74 -0.32 -21.43
C GLY A 369 27.27 -0.42 -19.97
N ALA A 370 26.91 0.68 -19.30
CA ALA A 370 26.36 0.66 -17.95
C ALA A 370 24.92 0.07 -17.93
N PRO A 371 24.51 -0.68 -16.89
CA PRO A 371 23.15 -1.18 -16.75
C PRO A 371 22.15 -0.08 -16.38
N VAL A 372 20.96 -0.11 -16.97
CA VAL A 372 19.89 0.89 -16.71
C VAL A 372 19.15 0.60 -15.39
N VAL A 373 19.16 -0.65 -14.91
CA VAL A 373 18.53 -1.03 -13.64
C VAL A 373 19.41 -1.98 -12.83
N ARG A 374 19.24 -1.94 -11.50
CA ARG A 374 19.73 -2.95 -10.56
C ARG A 374 18.53 -3.70 -10.00
N ILE A 375 18.43 -5.00 -10.31
CA ILE A 375 17.32 -5.86 -9.86
C ILE A 375 17.72 -6.59 -8.56
N TYR A 376 16.75 -6.80 -7.68
CA TYR A 376 16.89 -7.48 -6.39
C TYR A 376 16.07 -8.77 -6.36
N SER A 377 16.74 -9.90 -6.58
CA SER A 377 16.14 -11.24 -6.65
C SER A 377 17.17 -12.31 -6.28
N ASP A 378 16.72 -13.43 -5.71
CA ASP A 378 17.62 -14.51 -5.25
C ASP A 378 17.71 -15.71 -6.22
N SER A 379 16.99 -15.69 -7.35
CA SER A 379 16.66 -16.89 -8.14
C SER A 379 16.88 -16.77 -9.66
N GLU A 380 17.28 -15.59 -10.14
CA GLU A 380 17.36 -15.20 -11.57
C GLU A 380 16.10 -15.50 -12.42
N PHE A 381 14.92 -15.58 -11.78
CA PHE A 381 13.65 -15.96 -12.46
C PHE A 381 13.76 -17.30 -13.20
N SER A 382 14.54 -18.24 -12.65
CA SER A 382 14.84 -19.55 -13.25
C SER A 382 13.62 -20.47 -13.39
N SER A 383 12.73 -20.53 -12.39
CA SER A 383 11.48 -21.30 -12.45
C SER A 383 10.36 -20.69 -11.58
N PRO A 384 9.07 -21.02 -11.83
CA PRO A 384 7.96 -20.56 -11.01
C PRO A 384 7.96 -21.17 -9.61
N GLU A 385 8.66 -22.27 -9.36
CA GLU A 385 8.79 -22.86 -8.01
C GLU A 385 9.60 -21.96 -7.07
N VAL A 386 10.63 -21.29 -7.59
CA VAL A 386 11.58 -20.46 -6.81
C VAL A 386 11.33 -18.95 -6.91
N GLN A 387 10.49 -18.50 -7.86
CA GLN A 387 10.24 -17.07 -8.09
C GLN A 387 8.77 -16.79 -8.40
N GLY A 388 8.20 -15.82 -7.67
CA GLY A 388 6.90 -15.23 -7.95
C GLY A 388 6.96 -14.04 -8.92
N PRO A 389 5.80 -13.53 -9.35
CA PRO A 389 5.71 -12.52 -10.40
C PRO A 389 5.96 -11.09 -9.89
N VAL A 390 6.92 -10.91 -9.00
CA VAL A 390 7.33 -9.65 -8.39
C VAL A 390 8.76 -9.34 -8.82
N ILE A 391 9.03 -8.10 -9.22
CA ILE A 391 10.36 -7.61 -9.58
C ILE A 391 10.62 -6.34 -8.76
N SER A 392 11.60 -6.41 -7.86
CA SER A 392 12.12 -5.26 -7.11
C SER A 392 13.40 -4.77 -7.78
N PHE A 393 13.53 -3.46 -8.00
CA PHE A 393 14.69 -2.86 -8.68
C PHE A 393 14.86 -1.38 -8.34
N ASN A 394 16.04 -0.84 -8.61
CA ASN A 394 16.26 0.60 -8.71
C ASN A 394 16.73 0.94 -10.14
N VAL A 395 16.36 2.11 -10.64
CA VAL A 395 16.89 2.65 -11.90
C VAL A 395 18.25 3.29 -11.62
N LEU A 396 19.18 3.17 -12.57
CA LEU A 396 20.52 3.76 -12.52
C LEU A 396 20.65 4.84 -13.60
N ASP A 397 21.49 5.86 -13.36
CA ASP A 397 21.98 6.75 -14.42
C ASP A 397 23.13 6.11 -15.21
N ASP A 398 23.66 6.80 -16.22
CA ASP A 398 24.75 6.31 -17.07
C ASP A 398 26.11 6.26 -16.36
N ASP A 399 26.28 7.02 -15.27
CA ASP A 399 27.39 6.90 -14.33
C ASP A 399 27.23 5.72 -13.34
N GLY A 400 26.06 5.08 -13.30
CA GLY A 400 25.74 3.94 -12.42
C GLY A 400 25.27 4.31 -11.00
N ASN A 401 25.00 5.59 -10.73
CA ASN A 401 24.37 6.04 -9.49
C ASN A 401 22.88 5.68 -9.50
N ILE A 402 22.26 5.57 -8.32
CA ILE A 402 20.84 5.24 -8.21
C ILE A 402 19.98 6.49 -8.39
N ILE A 403 19.03 6.40 -9.32
CA ILE A 403 17.94 7.36 -9.47
C ILE A 403 16.89 7.06 -8.41
N GLY A 404 16.49 8.09 -7.66
CA GLY A 404 15.56 7.99 -6.54
C GLY A 404 14.21 7.42 -6.96
N TYR A 405 13.67 6.48 -6.16
CA TYR A 405 12.40 5.81 -6.48
C TYR A 405 11.21 6.79 -6.56
N SER A 406 11.26 7.92 -5.86
CA SER A 406 10.23 8.96 -5.93
C SER A 406 10.22 9.67 -7.29
N GLN A 407 11.37 9.80 -7.95
CA GLN A 407 11.43 10.27 -9.34
C GLN A 407 10.84 9.23 -10.30
N VAL A 408 11.19 7.95 -10.14
CA VAL A 408 10.66 6.86 -10.98
C VAL A 408 9.14 6.75 -10.87
N ASP A 409 8.59 6.84 -9.66
CA ASP A 409 7.15 6.82 -9.36
C ASP A 409 6.38 7.98 -9.99
N LYS A 410 6.94 9.20 -9.91
CA LYS A 410 6.37 10.40 -10.54
C LYS A 410 6.39 10.29 -12.07
N MET A 411 7.45 9.76 -12.66
CA MET A 411 7.50 9.50 -14.11
C MET A 411 6.53 8.39 -14.51
N ALA A 412 6.45 7.29 -13.77
CA ALA A 412 5.48 6.21 -14.02
C ALA A 412 4.03 6.72 -13.98
N SER A 413 3.72 7.59 -13.01
CA SER A 413 2.42 8.26 -12.88
C SER A 413 2.05 9.09 -14.11
N LEU A 414 3.01 9.82 -14.72
CA LEU A 414 2.78 10.57 -15.97
C LEU A 414 2.45 9.66 -17.17
N HIS A 415 2.91 8.40 -17.14
CA HIS A 415 2.60 7.38 -18.14
C HIS A 415 1.39 6.51 -17.75
N ASN A 416 0.67 6.84 -16.67
CA ASN A 416 -0.43 6.04 -16.08
C ASN A 416 -0.02 4.58 -15.78
N ILE A 417 1.20 4.41 -15.29
CA ILE A 417 1.79 3.15 -14.82
C ILE A 417 1.82 3.19 -13.29
N HIS A 418 1.16 2.23 -12.65
CA HIS A 418 1.00 2.17 -11.19
C HIS A 418 2.00 1.17 -10.63
N VAL A 419 3.02 1.67 -9.94
CA VAL A 419 4.09 0.88 -9.30
C VAL A 419 4.04 1.04 -7.78
N ARG A 420 4.91 0.32 -7.05
CA ARG A 420 5.12 0.53 -5.62
C ARG A 420 6.54 1.00 -5.33
N THR A 421 6.71 1.81 -4.29
CA THR A 421 8.03 2.26 -3.82
C THR A 421 8.27 2.04 -2.32
N GLY A 422 9.54 2.14 -1.91
CA GLY A 422 10.02 1.99 -0.53
C GLY A 422 10.50 0.58 -0.19
N CYS A 423 10.39 0.18 1.08
CA CYS A 423 10.74 -1.19 1.54
C CYS A 423 9.54 -2.18 1.54
N PHE A 424 8.39 -1.80 0.99
CA PHE A 424 7.16 -2.63 0.91
C PHE A 424 6.74 -3.30 2.22
N CYS A 425 6.96 -2.66 3.37
CA CYS A 425 6.73 -3.24 4.70
C CYS A 425 7.54 -4.54 4.97
N ASN A 426 8.69 -4.72 4.32
CA ASN A 426 9.63 -5.83 4.54
C ASN A 426 11.05 -5.25 4.67
N THR A 427 11.33 -4.66 5.83
CA THR A 427 12.60 -3.97 6.09
C THR A 427 13.79 -4.92 6.07
N GLY A 428 13.64 -6.18 6.47
CA GLY A 428 14.76 -7.13 6.48
C GLY A 428 15.21 -7.51 5.07
N ALA A 429 14.28 -7.79 4.14
CA ALA A 429 14.60 -7.96 2.73
C ALA A 429 15.21 -6.70 2.11
N CYS A 430 14.65 -5.54 2.44
CA CYS A 430 15.12 -4.24 2.00
C CYS A 430 16.58 -3.99 2.45
N GLN A 431 16.89 -4.21 3.73
CA GLN A 431 18.24 -4.11 4.27
C GLN A 431 19.21 -5.10 3.62
N ARG A 432 18.79 -6.36 3.45
CA ARG A 432 19.57 -7.44 2.82
C ARG A 432 19.96 -7.11 1.38
N HIS A 433 18.99 -6.73 0.55
CA HIS A 433 19.22 -6.45 -0.87
C HIS A 433 19.88 -5.08 -1.14
N LEU A 434 19.64 -4.07 -0.31
CA LEU A 434 20.22 -2.74 -0.47
C LEU A 434 21.55 -2.54 0.28
N GLY A 435 21.97 -3.52 1.10
CA GLY A 435 23.20 -3.43 1.92
C GLY A 435 23.10 -2.46 3.10
N ILE A 436 21.89 -2.17 3.59
CA ILE A 436 21.64 -1.16 4.63
C ILE A 436 21.79 -1.81 6.02
N SER A 437 22.77 -1.36 6.81
CA SER A 437 22.97 -1.84 8.19
C SER A 437 21.96 -1.25 9.17
N ASP A 438 21.82 -1.86 10.34
CA ASP A 438 20.94 -1.36 11.41
C ASP A 438 21.31 0.06 11.86
N GLU A 439 22.60 0.42 11.82
CA GLU A 439 23.12 1.77 12.09
C GLU A 439 22.67 2.74 11.01
N MET A 440 22.69 2.33 9.73
CA MET A 440 22.18 3.14 8.63
C MET A 440 20.66 3.36 8.78
N VAL A 441 19.87 2.34 9.09
CA VAL A 441 18.43 2.50 9.36
C VAL A 441 18.17 3.49 10.50
N LYS A 442 18.92 3.39 11.61
CA LYS A 442 18.85 4.35 12.73
C LYS A 442 19.26 5.76 12.31
N LYS A 443 20.34 5.92 11.52
CA LYS A 443 20.81 7.20 10.97
C LYS A 443 19.79 7.82 10.02
N HIS A 444 19.16 7.03 9.15
CA HIS A 444 18.12 7.48 8.22
C HIS A 444 16.92 8.02 9.01
N LEU A 445 16.46 7.31 10.04
CA LEU A 445 15.39 7.77 10.93
C LEU A 445 15.79 9.06 11.68
N GLN A 446 17.03 9.18 12.16
CA GLN A 446 17.54 10.41 12.80
C GLN A 446 17.64 11.59 11.81
N ALA A 447 17.90 11.32 10.53
CA ALA A 447 17.83 12.30 9.45
C ALA A 447 16.38 12.67 9.05
N GLY A 448 15.37 12.01 9.65
CA GLY A 448 13.95 12.28 9.46
C GLY A 448 13.25 11.34 8.48
N HIS A 449 13.92 10.31 7.96
CA HIS A 449 13.31 9.38 7.00
C HIS A 449 12.24 8.50 7.65
N VAL A 450 11.10 8.39 6.97
CA VAL A 450 10.00 7.48 7.27
C VAL A 450 9.71 6.66 6.03
N CYS A 451 9.52 5.34 6.19
CA CYS A 451 9.25 4.44 5.07
C CYS A 451 8.04 4.93 4.23
N GLY A 452 8.27 5.24 2.95
CA GLY A 452 7.27 5.78 2.04
C GLY A 452 7.18 7.32 2.00
N ASP A 453 8.20 8.03 2.48
CA ASP A 453 8.36 9.47 2.23
C ASP A 453 9.09 9.77 0.89
N ASP A 454 9.28 11.05 0.59
CA ASP A 454 10.04 11.53 -0.57
C ASP A 454 11.58 11.46 -0.37
N MET A 455 12.09 10.96 0.76
CA MET A 455 13.54 10.85 1.02
C MET A 455 14.05 9.46 0.60
N ASP A 456 14.10 9.28 -0.71
CA ASP A 456 14.50 8.05 -1.39
C ASP A 456 16.02 7.81 -1.44
N LEU A 457 16.82 8.86 -1.30
CA LEU A 457 18.28 8.83 -1.31
C LEU A 457 18.90 9.57 -0.11
N ILE A 458 19.78 8.91 0.64
CA ILE A 458 20.58 9.50 1.74
C ILE A 458 22.05 9.22 1.47
N ASP A 459 22.87 10.27 1.36
CA ASP A 459 24.30 10.19 1.01
C ASP A 459 24.59 9.36 -0.28
N GLY A 460 23.63 9.31 -1.20
CA GLY A 460 23.69 8.52 -2.45
C GLY A 460 23.22 7.06 -2.31
N GLN A 461 22.90 6.60 -1.10
CA GLN A 461 22.35 5.27 -0.85
C GLN A 461 20.81 5.29 -0.91
N PRO A 462 20.17 4.26 -1.49
CA PRO A 462 18.71 4.14 -1.53
C PRO A 462 18.15 3.84 -0.15
N THR A 463 16.99 4.42 0.18
CA THR A 463 16.21 4.06 1.40
C THR A 463 15.17 2.96 1.14
N GLY A 464 15.07 2.51 -0.11
CA GLY A 464 14.07 1.58 -0.63
C GLY A 464 14.20 1.40 -2.13
N SER A 465 13.33 0.60 -2.75
CA SER A 465 13.36 0.32 -4.19
C SER A 465 12.02 0.63 -4.86
N VAL A 466 11.96 0.41 -6.18
CA VAL A 466 10.72 0.32 -6.97
C VAL A 466 10.35 -1.16 -7.09
N ARG A 467 9.05 -1.47 -7.03
CA ARG A 467 8.52 -2.82 -7.25
C ARG A 467 7.38 -2.78 -8.25
N ILE A 468 7.46 -3.69 -9.22
CA ILE A 468 6.36 -4.09 -10.08
C ILE A 468 5.96 -5.53 -9.75
N SER A 469 4.70 -5.86 -9.98
CA SER A 469 4.11 -7.16 -9.68
C SER A 469 2.92 -7.44 -10.59
N PHE A 470 2.90 -8.61 -11.23
CA PHE A 470 1.85 -9.00 -12.17
C PHE A 470 0.74 -9.83 -11.50
N GLY A 471 -0.49 -9.67 -11.97
CA GLY A 471 -1.68 -10.41 -11.54
C GLY A 471 -2.31 -11.17 -12.70
N TYR A 472 -3.36 -11.95 -12.41
CA TYR A 472 -4.01 -12.85 -13.39
C TYR A 472 -4.75 -12.14 -14.55
N MET A 473 -4.87 -10.82 -14.51
CA MET A 473 -5.43 -9.97 -15.58
C MET A 473 -4.37 -9.09 -16.25
N SER A 474 -3.11 -9.16 -15.81
CA SER A 474 -1.99 -8.47 -16.45
C SER A 474 -1.73 -9.06 -17.84
N THR A 475 -1.17 -8.26 -18.74
CA THR A 475 -0.93 -8.69 -20.13
C THR A 475 0.50 -8.42 -20.58
N LEU A 476 0.87 -8.97 -21.73
CA LEU A 476 2.13 -8.66 -22.39
C LEU A 476 2.22 -7.17 -22.73
N GLU A 477 1.09 -6.55 -23.09
CA GLU A 477 0.99 -5.13 -23.36
C GLU A 477 1.31 -4.28 -22.12
N ASP A 478 0.93 -4.69 -20.91
CA ASP A 478 1.36 -4.04 -19.65
C ASP A 478 2.88 -4.11 -19.48
N ALA A 479 3.46 -5.31 -19.63
CA ALA A 479 4.89 -5.54 -19.50
C ALA A 479 5.69 -4.73 -20.53
N GLN A 480 5.25 -4.72 -21.79
CA GLN A 480 5.86 -3.93 -22.85
C GLN A 480 5.67 -2.42 -22.67
N ALA A 481 4.51 -1.97 -22.18
CA ALA A 481 4.28 -0.56 -21.90
C ALA A 481 5.20 -0.05 -20.78
N PHE A 482 5.39 -0.86 -19.73
CA PHE A 482 6.38 -0.60 -18.69
C PHE A 482 7.82 -0.58 -19.23
N LEU A 483 8.21 -1.56 -20.06
CA LEU A 483 9.55 -1.57 -20.68
C LEU A 483 9.78 -0.35 -21.58
N ARG A 484 8.80 0.01 -22.43
CA ARG A 484 8.84 1.23 -23.26
C ARG A 484 8.95 2.50 -22.41
N PHE A 485 8.29 2.56 -21.26
CA PHE A 485 8.44 3.66 -20.31
C PHE A 485 9.87 3.78 -19.78
N ILE A 486 10.50 2.67 -19.37
CA ILE A 486 11.91 2.68 -18.94
C ILE A 486 12.82 3.18 -20.07
N ILE A 487 12.66 2.65 -21.28
CA ILE A 487 13.47 3.01 -22.46
C ILE A 487 13.26 4.48 -22.84
N ALA A 488 12.03 4.96 -22.93
CA ALA A 488 11.70 6.33 -23.32
C ALA A 488 12.15 7.38 -22.29
N THR A 489 12.19 7.02 -21.00
CA THR A 489 12.54 7.96 -19.92
C THR A 489 14.05 8.03 -19.67
N TRP A 490 14.79 6.93 -19.86
CA TRP A 490 16.21 6.85 -19.48
C TRP A 490 17.17 6.48 -20.62
N LEU A 491 16.73 5.85 -21.72
CA LEU A 491 17.61 5.48 -22.85
C LEU A 491 17.45 6.36 -24.09
N HIS A 492 16.29 7.00 -24.29
CA HIS A 492 16.17 8.00 -25.34
C HIS A 492 16.85 9.31 -24.89
N PRO A 493 17.70 9.93 -25.74
CA PRO A 493 18.18 11.26 -25.46
C PRO A 493 16.99 12.21 -25.40
N SER A 494 16.77 12.81 -24.23
CA SER A 494 15.95 14.01 -24.12
C SER A 494 16.46 15.02 -25.15
N LEU A 495 15.53 15.73 -25.82
CA LEU A 495 15.84 16.75 -26.83
C LEU A 495 16.52 17.96 -26.15
N SER A 496 17.79 17.76 -25.84
CA SER A 496 18.65 18.61 -25.01
C SER A 496 19.85 19.11 -25.83
N GLN A 497 19.64 19.31 -27.14
CA GLN A 497 20.50 20.25 -27.86
C GLN A 497 20.17 21.66 -27.34
N PRO A 498 21.15 22.41 -26.81
CA PRO A 498 20.94 23.81 -26.51
C PRO A 498 20.57 24.53 -27.82
N LEU A 499 19.43 25.23 -27.83
CA LEU A 499 19.02 26.07 -28.95
C LEU A 499 20.10 27.12 -29.19
N LEU A 500 20.90 26.93 -30.25
CA LEU A 500 21.83 27.95 -30.72
C LEU A 500 21.02 29.22 -31.07
N PRO A 501 21.46 30.42 -30.67
CA PRO A 501 20.75 31.65 -30.99
C PRO A 501 20.59 31.81 -32.49
N ALA A 502 19.35 31.90 -32.97
CA ALA A 502 19.07 32.14 -34.37
C ALA A 502 19.64 33.49 -34.81
N THR A 503 20.59 33.49 -35.74
CA THR A 503 21.12 34.72 -36.33
C THR A 503 20.08 35.38 -37.24
N PRO A 504 20.00 36.73 -37.29
CA PRO A 504 18.96 37.40 -38.05
C PRO A 504 19.11 37.18 -39.57
N ARG A 505 17.99 36.89 -40.25
CA ARG A 505 17.92 36.83 -41.71
C ARG A 505 18.28 38.18 -42.33
N GLN A 506 19.18 38.20 -43.30
CA GLN A 506 19.23 39.25 -44.32
C GLN A 506 18.46 38.81 -45.56
N ALA A 507 17.78 39.76 -46.20
CA ALA A 507 17.04 39.56 -47.45
C ALA A 507 17.92 39.89 -48.67
N GLY A 508 17.77 39.11 -49.75
CA GLY A 508 18.42 39.31 -51.04
C GLY A 508 17.64 38.57 -52.14
N ALA A 509 17.53 39.16 -53.32
CA ALA A 509 16.55 38.82 -54.36
C ALA A 509 17.11 37.86 -55.47
N PRO A 510 16.27 37.33 -56.39
CA PRO A 510 16.60 36.20 -57.29
C PRO A 510 17.20 36.60 -58.65
N PRO A 511 17.81 35.65 -59.39
CA PRO A 511 17.23 35.12 -60.65
C PRO A 511 17.59 33.63 -60.94
N ALA A 512 17.28 32.97 -62.09
CA ALA A 512 16.05 32.85 -62.91
C ALA A 512 16.28 31.83 -64.08
N GLU A 513 15.25 31.05 -64.47
CA GLU A 513 15.12 30.28 -65.75
C GLU A 513 16.18 29.15 -66.03
N MET A 514 16.04 28.13 -66.89
CA MET A 514 15.03 27.74 -67.92
C MET A 514 15.11 26.21 -68.24
N GLU A 515 14.03 25.62 -68.80
CA GLU A 515 13.97 24.47 -69.77
C GLU A 515 14.65 23.09 -69.46
N ALA A 516 14.01 21.91 -69.53
CA ALA A 516 13.45 21.11 -70.68
C ALA A 516 14.16 19.71 -70.68
N GLN A 517 13.69 18.56 -71.21
CA GLN A 517 12.49 18.13 -71.96
C GLN A 517 12.43 16.57 -71.99
N ASN A 518 11.22 15.98 -72.14
CA ASN A 518 10.89 14.67 -72.78
C ASN A 518 11.51 13.35 -72.19
N THR A 519 10.94 12.12 -72.35
CA THR A 519 9.90 11.60 -73.28
C THR A 519 9.14 10.39 -72.68
N MET A 520 7.89 10.14 -73.12
CA MET A 520 7.08 8.91 -72.88
C MET A 520 7.18 7.92 -74.07
N PRO A 521 6.71 6.65 -73.95
CA PRO A 521 5.34 6.26 -74.37
C PRO A 521 4.61 5.35 -73.34
N ALA A 522 3.28 5.40 -73.11
CA ALA A 522 2.10 5.04 -73.95
C ALA A 522 1.98 3.51 -74.22
N THR A 523 0.82 2.81 -74.16
CA THR A 523 -0.60 3.09 -74.51
C THR A 523 -1.62 2.29 -73.63
N MET A 524 -2.81 2.80 -73.24
CA MET A 524 -4.19 2.60 -73.79
C MET A 524 -4.65 1.12 -74.02
N ASP A 525 -5.92 0.69 -73.83
CA ASP A 525 -7.21 1.39 -74.07
C ASP A 525 -8.48 0.79 -73.36
N ARG A 526 -9.57 1.59 -73.32
CA ARG A 526 -11.06 1.34 -73.34
C ARG A 526 -11.87 0.32 -72.50
N GLY A 527 -13.01 0.86 -71.99
CA GLY A 527 -14.38 0.27 -72.05
C GLY A 527 -14.93 -0.37 -70.75
N GLY A 528 -16.21 -0.26 -70.36
CA GLY A 528 -17.37 0.50 -70.88
C GLY A 528 -18.72 -0.03 -70.33
N LEU A 529 -19.78 0.81 -70.36
CA LEU A 529 -21.22 0.51 -70.16
C LEU A 529 -21.81 0.31 -68.73
N SER A 530 -22.85 1.12 -68.46
CA SER A 530 -23.98 0.90 -67.54
C SER A 530 -25.19 0.30 -68.34
N PRO A 531 -26.29 -0.19 -67.72
CA PRO A 531 -27.40 0.72 -67.32
C PRO A 531 -28.32 0.27 -66.13
N GLN A 532 -29.17 1.21 -65.67
CA GLN A 532 -30.61 1.15 -65.27
C GLN A 532 -31.32 -0.18 -64.91
N GLU A 533 -32.48 -0.22 -64.21
CA GLU A 533 -33.22 0.60 -63.20
C GLU A 533 -34.46 -0.25 -62.76
N ASP A 534 -35.26 0.25 -61.80
CA ASP A 534 -36.65 -0.19 -61.47
C ASP A 534 -36.92 -1.61 -60.89
N ALA A 535 -38.01 -1.90 -60.16
CA ALA A 535 -38.89 -1.14 -59.24
C ALA A 535 -39.92 -2.11 -58.58
N LEU A 536 -40.68 -1.64 -57.56
CA LEU A 536 -41.93 -2.22 -57.00
C LEU A 536 -41.78 -3.54 -56.15
N ALA A 537 -42.61 -3.86 -55.14
CA ALA A 537 -43.83 -3.25 -54.57
C ALA A 537 -43.99 -3.48 -53.04
N ASP A 538 -44.90 -2.74 -52.42
CA ASP A 538 -45.45 -2.88 -51.04
C ASP A 538 -46.44 -4.08 -50.93
N PRO A 539 -46.88 -4.53 -49.73
CA PRO A 539 -48.14 -3.98 -49.21
C PRO A 539 -48.35 -3.95 -47.67
N GLY A 540 -48.99 -2.89 -47.18
CA GLY A 540 -50.15 -3.00 -46.25
C GLY A 540 -49.89 -2.73 -44.73
N VAL A 541 -50.34 -1.69 -44.01
CA VAL A 541 -51.58 -0.84 -43.98
C VAL A 541 -52.67 -1.33 -42.98
N TRP A 542 -52.64 -0.88 -41.70
CA TRP A 542 -53.61 0.08 -41.07
C TRP A 542 -53.72 0.12 -39.52
N ASN A 543 -53.71 1.36 -38.98
CA ASN A 543 -54.58 1.99 -37.95
C ASN A 543 -55.13 1.14 -36.78
N SER A 544 -55.04 1.56 -35.50
CA SER A 544 -55.67 2.78 -34.95
C SER A 544 -55.45 2.93 -33.42
N SER A 545 -55.45 4.16 -32.90
CA SER A 545 -55.67 4.50 -31.47
C SER A 545 -57.16 4.85 -31.24
N PRO A 546 -57.73 4.90 -30.00
CA PRO A 546 -57.39 5.84 -28.91
C PRO A 546 -57.29 5.08 -27.53
N THR A 547 -57.42 5.62 -26.30
CA THR A 547 -57.90 6.92 -25.75
C THR A 547 -57.25 7.22 -24.38
N THR A 548 -57.41 8.45 -23.88
CA THR A 548 -57.05 8.97 -22.55
C THR A 548 -58.16 8.81 -21.50
N VAL A 549 -57.81 8.94 -20.20
CA VAL A 549 -58.64 9.61 -19.18
C VAL A 549 -57.75 10.44 -18.24
N ASP A 550 -58.10 11.72 -18.05
CA ASP A 550 -57.43 12.68 -17.16
C ASP A 550 -57.82 12.55 -15.68
N ALA A 551 -56.94 13.03 -14.78
CA ALA A 551 -57.35 13.71 -13.54
C ALA A 551 -56.25 14.60 -12.93
N VAL A 552 -56.21 15.86 -13.38
CA VAL A 552 -56.32 17.11 -12.57
C VAL A 552 -55.44 17.31 -11.32
N THR A 553 -54.59 18.33 -11.47
CA THR A 553 -53.89 19.20 -10.50
C THR A 553 -54.63 19.60 -9.21
N LEU A 554 -53.89 19.72 -8.10
CA LEU A 554 -54.08 20.82 -7.13
C LEU A 554 -52.71 21.38 -6.67
N CYS A 555 -52.66 22.67 -6.30
CA CYS A 555 -51.44 23.47 -6.24
C CYS A 555 -51.37 24.34 -4.97
N LEU A 556 -50.17 24.46 -4.37
CA LEU A 556 -49.61 25.63 -3.63
C LEU A 556 -50.40 26.17 -2.40
N PRO A 557 -49.84 27.02 -1.49
CA PRO A 557 -48.84 28.11 -1.67
C PRO A 557 -47.67 28.11 -0.63
N LEU A 558 -46.80 29.13 -0.49
CA LEU A 558 -46.09 30.09 -1.38
C LEU A 558 -45.45 31.18 -0.45
N LEU A 559 -44.25 31.68 -0.77
CA LEU A 559 -43.65 32.98 -0.37
C LEU A 559 -42.15 32.97 -0.78
N GLU A 560 -41.79 33.27 -2.02
CA GLU A 560 -41.53 34.62 -2.58
C GLU A 560 -40.50 35.50 -1.84
N ALA A 561 -39.43 35.88 -2.55
CA ALA A 561 -39.27 37.26 -3.04
C ALA A 561 -38.06 37.43 -4.00
N THR A 562 -38.35 37.77 -5.29
CA THR A 562 -37.64 38.74 -6.18
C THR A 562 -36.10 38.69 -6.40
N ARG A 563 -35.55 38.94 -7.61
CA ARG A 563 -36.09 39.14 -8.99
C ARG A 563 -34.96 39.03 -10.05
N THR A 564 -35.28 38.43 -11.20
CA THR A 564 -34.86 38.73 -12.61
C THR A 564 -33.64 39.65 -12.88
N GLN A 565 -32.74 39.33 -13.82
CA GLN A 565 -32.94 39.40 -15.29
C GLN A 565 -31.96 38.48 -16.06
N GLN A 566 -32.43 37.54 -16.90
CA GLN A 566 -32.70 37.61 -18.36
C GLN A 566 -31.54 37.16 -19.27
N THR A 567 -31.72 35.99 -19.88
CA THR A 567 -31.05 35.50 -21.10
C THR A 567 -32.03 35.51 -22.29
N PRO A 568 -31.55 35.63 -23.54
CA PRO A 568 -32.31 35.26 -24.73
C PRO A 568 -32.04 33.81 -25.20
N SER A 569 -33.04 33.25 -25.89
CA SER A 569 -33.06 31.96 -26.63
C SER A 569 -32.15 32.02 -27.90
N GLU A 570 -31.86 30.99 -28.72
CA GLU A 570 -32.59 29.74 -28.99
C GLU A 570 -31.74 28.64 -29.70
N LYS A 571 -32.27 27.40 -29.65
CA LYS A 571 -31.97 26.11 -30.35
C LYS A 571 -31.09 26.10 -31.63
N THR A 572 -30.36 24.99 -31.88
CA THR A 572 -30.69 23.96 -32.93
C THR A 572 -29.73 22.72 -32.91
N ALA A 573 -30.26 21.58 -33.38
CA ALA A 573 -29.80 20.18 -33.40
C ALA A 573 -28.37 19.78 -33.83
N GLY A 574 -27.97 18.53 -33.48
CA GLY A 574 -26.95 17.72 -34.18
C GLY A 574 -25.85 17.09 -33.30
N ILE A 575 -25.73 15.75 -33.33
CA ILE A 575 -24.63 14.94 -32.74
C ILE A 575 -23.87 14.33 -33.95
N PRO A 576 -22.51 14.28 -34.07
CA PRO A 576 -21.55 13.88 -33.02
C PRO A 576 -20.20 14.65 -32.94
N GLY A 577 -19.50 14.55 -31.80
CA GLY A 577 -18.09 14.93 -31.70
C GLY A 577 -17.57 14.95 -30.27
N GLY A 578 -16.52 14.17 -29.98
CA GLY A 578 -15.87 14.12 -28.67
C GLY A 578 -15.00 15.35 -28.40
N GLY A 579 -15.61 16.50 -28.13
CA GLY A 579 -14.92 17.63 -27.53
C GLY A 579 -14.77 17.42 -26.02
N LEU A 580 -13.57 17.67 -25.47
CA LEU A 580 -13.46 17.89 -24.03
C LEU A 580 -14.42 19.03 -23.66
N GLY A 581 -15.27 18.81 -22.66
CA GLY A 581 -16.12 19.86 -22.12
C GLY A 581 -15.25 21.06 -21.74
N SER A 582 -15.69 22.27 -22.06
CA SER A 582 -14.97 23.51 -21.76
C SER A 582 -14.69 23.62 -20.26
N HIS A 583 -13.51 23.18 -19.82
CA HIS A 583 -13.08 23.25 -18.43
C HIS A 583 -12.79 24.72 -18.07
N VAL A 584 -13.72 25.33 -17.34
CA VAL A 584 -13.57 26.69 -16.84
C VAL A 584 -12.77 26.65 -15.54
N VAL A 585 -11.60 27.31 -15.52
CA VAL A 585 -10.87 27.57 -14.29
C VAL A 585 -11.64 28.61 -13.48
N THR A 586 -12.17 28.23 -12.32
CA THR A 586 -12.98 29.13 -11.48
C THR A 586 -12.12 30.05 -10.62
N ASN A 587 -11.01 29.53 -10.08
CA ASN A 587 -10.13 30.21 -9.13
C ASN A 587 -8.68 29.72 -9.33
N LEU A 588 -7.69 30.55 -9.02
CA LEU A 588 -6.28 30.17 -8.95
C LEU A 588 -5.76 30.44 -7.54
N TYR A 589 -5.04 29.49 -6.96
CA TYR A 589 -4.49 29.59 -5.61
C TYR A 589 -2.99 29.30 -5.64
N LEU A 590 -2.19 30.21 -5.08
CA LEU A 590 -0.76 29.99 -4.80
C LEU A 590 -0.55 29.58 -3.34
N TYR A 591 0.52 28.84 -3.11
CA TYR A 591 1.04 28.48 -1.80
C TYR A 591 2.52 28.87 -1.71
N PRO A 592 2.86 30.19 -1.65
CA PRO A 592 4.25 30.65 -1.63
C PRO A 592 5.11 29.92 -0.58
N ILE A 593 4.56 29.78 0.63
CA ILE A 593 5.18 29.03 1.71
C ILE A 593 4.48 27.68 1.84
N LYS A 594 5.25 26.58 1.70
CA LYS A 594 4.75 25.21 1.88
C LYS A 594 4.03 25.06 3.23
N SER A 595 2.85 24.44 3.20
CA SER A 595 1.97 24.18 4.36
C SER A 595 1.34 25.40 5.04
N CYS A 596 1.45 26.59 4.45
CA CYS A 596 0.73 27.79 4.90
C CYS A 596 -0.58 27.99 4.10
N ALA A 597 -1.36 29.03 4.43
CA ALA A 597 -2.63 29.33 3.76
C ALA A 597 -2.45 29.63 2.26
N ALA A 598 -3.54 29.42 1.52
CA ALA A 598 -3.63 29.78 0.10
C ALA A 598 -3.70 31.30 -0.11
N PHE A 599 -3.05 31.75 -1.18
CA PHE A 599 -3.16 33.11 -1.73
C PHE A 599 -3.94 33.03 -3.04
N GLU A 600 -5.20 33.48 -3.02
CA GLU A 600 -6.07 33.47 -4.20
C GLU A 600 -5.74 34.62 -5.16
N VAL A 601 -5.74 34.31 -6.46
CA VAL A 601 -5.46 35.27 -7.55
C VAL A 601 -6.38 35.00 -8.75
N THR A 602 -6.60 36.03 -9.57
CA THR A 602 -7.39 35.91 -10.82
C THR A 602 -6.53 35.64 -12.06
N ARG A 603 -5.23 35.96 -11.98
CA ARG A 603 -4.20 35.70 -13.00
C ARG A 603 -2.83 35.74 -12.35
N TRP A 604 -1.85 35.01 -12.88
CA TRP A 604 -0.49 35.00 -12.35
C TRP A 604 0.55 34.69 -13.42
N PRO A 605 1.80 35.20 -13.33
CA PRO A 605 2.88 34.80 -14.23
C PRO A 605 3.25 33.33 -14.10
N LEU A 606 3.69 32.73 -15.20
CA LEU A 606 4.36 31.42 -15.20
C LEU A 606 5.88 31.64 -15.22
N GLY A 607 6.60 30.83 -14.45
CA GLY A 607 8.06 30.69 -14.50
C GLY A 607 8.46 29.23 -14.73
N ASN A 608 9.77 28.96 -14.66
CA ASN A 608 10.38 27.67 -15.03
C ASN A 608 9.97 26.46 -14.15
N GLN A 609 9.05 26.64 -13.20
CA GLN A 609 8.58 25.64 -12.23
C GLN A 609 7.05 25.66 -12.06
N GLY A 610 6.30 26.33 -12.95
CA GLY A 610 4.85 26.54 -12.83
C GLY A 610 4.50 27.99 -12.49
N LEU A 611 3.47 28.21 -11.65
CA LEU A 611 3.10 29.56 -11.19
C LEU A 611 4.29 30.22 -10.48
N LEU A 612 4.67 31.43 -10.89
CA LEU A 612 5.85 32.11 -10.40
C LEU A 612 5.80 32.27 -8.87
N TYR A 613 6.88 31.90 -8.18
CA TYR A 613 6.99 31.90 -6.72
C TYR A 613 6.07 30.92 -5.95
N ASP A 614 5.30 30.06 -6.61
CA ASP A 614 4.57 28.99 -5.90
C ASP A 614 5.55 28.01 -5.22
N ARG A 615 5.20 27.58 -4.01
CA ARG A 615 5.99 26.67 -3.12
C ARG A 615 7.49 26.99 -3.04
N SER A 616 7.86 28.25 -3.21
CA SER A 616 9.25 28.70 -3.29
C SER A 616 9.89 28.90 -1.91
N TRP A 617 9.11 28.88 -0.83
CA TRP A 617 9.60 28.89 0.55
C TRP A 617 9.02 27.76 1.41
N MET A 618 9.66 27.48 2.53
CA MET A 618 9.16 26.58 3.58
C MET A 618 9.58 27.06 4.97
N VAL A 619 8.78 26.76 5.99
CA VAL A 619 9.16 26.93 7.39
C VAL A 619 9.96 25.70 7.83
N VAL A 620 11.16 25.91 8.37
CA VAL A 620 12.00 24.84 8.91
C VAL A 620 12.37 25.12 10.37
N ASN A 621 12.61 24.06 11.15
CA ASN A 621 13.05 24.15 12.54
C ASN A 621 14.55 24.52 12.65
N HIS A 622 15.07 24.58 13.89
CA HIS A 622 16.47 24.92 14.16
C HIS A 622 17.48 23.94 13.53
N ASN A 623 17.09 22.68 13.35
CA ASN A 623 17.88 21.66 12.65
C ASN A 623 17.77 21.75 11.11
N GLY A 624 16.89 22.61 10.57
CA GLY A 624 16.65 22.72 9.13
C GLY A 624 15.61 21.74 8.57
N ILE A 625 14.91 21.00 9.42
CA ILE A 625 13.85 20.07 9.00
C ILE A 625 12.59 20.87 8.66
N CYS A 626 12.01 20.63 7.49
CA CYS A 626 10.75 21.24 7.04
C CYS A 626 9.59 20.84 7.97
N LEU A 627 8.82 21.84 8.42
CA LEU A 627 7.54 21.59 9.07
C LEU A 627 6.47 21.29 8.01
N SER A 628 5.49 20.49 8.40
CA SER A 628 4.30 20.20 7.62
C SER A 628 3.04 20.43 8.44
N GLN A 629 1.91 20.72 7.78
CA GLN A 629 0.62 20.89 8.46
C GLN A 629 0.15 19.62 9.20
N LYS A 630 0.68 18.44 8.86
CA LYS A 630 0.46 17.19 9.60
C LYS A 630 1.12 17.18 10.99
N GLN A 631 2.27 17.86 11.12
CA GLN A 631 3.03 17.98 12.37
C GLN A 631 2.61 19.24 13.15
N GLU A 632 2.35 20.34 12.44
CA GLU A 632 1.96 21.63 12.99
C GLU A 632 0.74 22.18 12.23
N PRO A 633 -0.50 21.81 12.62
CA PRO A 633 -1.71 22.23 11.93
C PRO A 633 -1.88 23.75 11.86
N ARG A 634 -1.34 24.51 12.81
CA ARG A 634 -1.50 25.98 12.89
C ARG A 634 -0.69 26.74 11.84
N LEU A 635 0.13 26.08 11.03
CA LEU A 635 0.75 26.70 9.84
C LEU A 635 -0.31 27.27 8.87
N CYS A 636 -1.53 26.71 8.83
CA CYS A 636 -2.62 27.25 8.01
C CYS A 636 -3.13 28.64 8.44
N LEU A 637 -2.73 29.13 9.61
CA LEU A 637 -3.07 30.48 10.08
C LEU A 637 -2.09 31.55 9.54
N ILE A 638 -1.00 31.12 8.90
CA ILE A 638 -0.01 32.00 8.26
C ILE A 638 -0.46 32.23 6.83
N GLN A 639 -0.68 33.50 6.47
CA GLN A 639 -1.18 33.96 5.18
C GLN A 639 -0.06 34.71 4.42
N PRO A 640 0.70 34.02 3.56
CA PRO A 640 1.61 34.69 2.62
C PRO A 640 0.83 35.35 1.49
N ILE A 641 1.24 36.56 1.10
CA ILE A 641 0.69 37.33 -0.02
C ILE A 641 1.90 37.84 -0.81
N ILE A 642 1.89 37.71 -2.15
CA ILE A 642 2.99 38.22 -2.99
C ILE A 642 2.57 39.52 -3.66
N ASP A 643 3.35 40.57 -3.45
CA ASP A 643 3.29 41.81 -4.23
C ASP A 643 4.44 41.83 -5.26
N LEU A 644 4.08 41.63 -6.52
CA LEU A 644 5.01 41.65 -7.66
C LEU A 644 5.50 43.07 -8.02
N GLN A 645 4.74 44.11 -7.68
CA GLN A 645 5.12 45.51 -7.97
C GLN A 645 6.17 45.98 -6.97
N GLN A 646 5.96 45.70 -5.68
CA GLN A 646 6.90 46.02 -4.60
C GLN A 646 8.05 45.00 -4.48
N ARG A 647 7.98 43.88 -5.19
CA ARG A 647 8.91 42.73 -5.13
C ARG A 647 9.09 42.17 -3.71
N VAL A 648 7.99 42.09 -2.94
CA VAL A 648 7.98 41.51 -1.58
C VAL A 648 6.89 40.44 -1.43
N MET A 649 7.15 39.46 -0.57
CA MET A 649 6.14 38.61 0.03
C MET A 649 5.79 39.17 1.42
N ILE A 650 4.53 39.53 1.60
CA ILE A 650 3.96 40.00 2.86
C ILE A 650 3.37 38.79 3.58
N ILE A 651 3.82 38.53 4.80
CA ILE A 651 3.34 37.41 5.62
C ILE A 651 2.46 37.98 6.74
N LYS A 652 1.18 37.63 6.71
CA LYS A 652 0.19 38.00 7.73
C LYS A 652 -0.16 36.81 8.59
N ALA A 653 -0.46 37.04 9.86
CA ALA A 653 -0.99 36.04 10.77
C ALA A 653 -1.80 36.74 11.87
N GLN A 654 -2.80 36.06 12.44
CA GLN A 654 -3.68 36.65 13.45
C GLN A 654 -2.91 37.16 14.69
N GLY A 655 -3.10 38.42 15.06
CA GLY A 655 -2.42 39.03 16.22
C GLY A 655 -0.97 39.46 15.97
N MET A 656 -0.54 39.55 14.71
CA MET A 656 0.79 40.00 14.31
C MET A 656 0.74 41.15 13.30
N GLU A 657 1.71 42.06 13.40
CA GLU A 657 2.02 43.00 12.32
C GLU A 657 2.53 42.24 11.08
N PRO A 658 2.16 42.67 9.85
CA PRO A 658 2.62 42.04 8.62
C PRO A 658 4.15 42.10 8.47
N ILE A 659 4.75 41.02 7.95
CA ILE A 659 6.21 40.93 7.76
C ILE A 659 6.54 40.86 6.27
N GLU A 660 7.36 41.80 5.81
CA GLU A 660 7.83 41.87 4.42
C GLU A 660 9.12 41.08 4.22
N VAL A 661 9.15 40.27 3.16
CA VAL A 661 10.30 39.45 2.74
C VAL A 661 10.59 39.75 1.27
N PRO A 662 11.76 40.32 0.90
CA PRO A 662 12.12 40.55 -0.49
C PRO A 662 12.07 39.26 -1.33
N LEU A 663 11.50 39.34 -2.54
CA LEU A 663 11.40 38.20 -3.47
C LEU A 663 12.75 37.89 -4.14
N GLU A 664 13.62 38.89 -4.30
CA GLU A 664 14.91 38.81 -4.97
C GLU A 664 16.06 39.22 -4.04
N GLU A 665 17.23 38.59 -4.19
CA GLU A 665 18.44 38.98 -3.46
C GLU A 665 19.20 40.06 -4.24
N ASN A 666 19.22 41.29 -3.72
CA ASN A 666 19.87 42.42 -4.38
C ASN A 666 21.40 42.23 -4.50
N SER A 667 21.85 41.87 -5.69
CA SER A 667 23.26 41.56 -6.01
C SER A 667 24.20 42.78 -5.93
N GLN A 668 23.66 44.01 -5.85
CA GLN A 668 24.43 45.26 -5.89
C GLN A 668 25.05 45.71 -4.54
N ARG A 669 24.98 44.90 -3.47
CA ARG A 669 25.80 45.09 -2.25
C ARG A 669 27.02 44.16 -2.16
N ALA A 670 27.32 43.41 -3.22
CA ALA A 670 28.33 42.34 -3.22
C ALA A 670 29.82 42.78 -3.22
N GLN A 671 30.17 43.99 -2.78
CA GLN A 671 31.56 44.45 -2.62
C GLN A 671 31.98 44.82 -1.19
N ILE A 672 31.10 44.64 -0.18
CA ILE A 672 31.51 44.72 1.23
C ILE A 672 30.97 43.48 1.98
N CYS A 673 31.82 42.91 2.86
CA CYS A 673 31.64 41.73 3.71
C CYS A 673 32.10 40.38 3.13
N GLN A 674 33.43 40.17 3.10
CA GLN A 674 34.03 38.83 3.19
C GLN A 674 33.81 38.20 4.59
N SER A 675 32.57 37.81 4.92
CA SER A 675 32.33 36.78 5.94
C SER A 675 30.93 36.15 5.81
N LYS A 676 30.85 34.81 5.87
CA LYS A 676 29.57 34.07 5.84
C LYS A 676 28.65 34.32 7.06
N GLY A 677 29.13 35.08 8.06
CA GLY A 677 28.41 35.30 9.32
C GLY A 677 27.37 36.43 9.30
N GLU A 678 27.51 37.43 8.42
CA GLU A 678 26.72 38.66 8.52
C GLU A 678 25.47 38.70 7.64
N CYS A 679 25.49 38.06 6.46
CA CYS A 679 24.28 37.93 5.64
C CYS A 679 23.18 37.15 6.40
N LEU A 680 23.56 36.12 7.16
CA LEU A 680 22.66 35.41 8.09
C LEU A 680 22.17 36.26 9.27
N ARG A 681 22.86 37.34 9.67
CA ARG A 681 22.39 38.25 10.74
C ARG A 681 21.24 39.14 10.28
N LEU A 682 21.23 39.56 9.02
CA LEU A 682 20.11 40.31 8.43
C LEU A 682 18.83 39.47 8.41
N TRP A 683 18.90 38.23 7.90
CA TRP A 683 17.77 37.30 7.93
C TRP A 683 17.32 36.89 9.34
N ARG A 684 18.25 36.80 10.32
CA ARG A 684 17.90 36.52 11.73
C ARG A 684 17.05 37.61 12.39
N LYS A 685 17.24 38.89 12.04
CA LYS A 685 16.57 40.01 12.72
C LYS A 685 15.06 40.08 12.47
N ASN A 686 14.60 39.79 11.25
CA ASN A 686 13.19 39.97 10.90
C ASN A 686 12.34 38.70 11.15
N PHE A 687 12.92 37.49 11.11
CA PHE A 687 12.14 36.25 11.16
C PHE A 687 12.09 35.55 12.54
N SER A 688 12.92 35.96 13.50
CA SER A 688 12.88 35.39 14.86
C SER A 688 11.67 35.85 15.70
N LEU A 689 10.89 36.81 15.18
CA LEU A 689 9.66 37.32 15.83
C LEU A 689 8.42 36.44 15.59
N VAL A 690 8.35 35.71 14.46
CA VAL A 690 7.09 35.11 13.97
C VAL A 690 6.53 34.03 14.88
N VAL A 691 7.37 33.11 15.34
CA VAL A 691 6.90 31.93 16.08
C VAL A 691 6.88 32.15 17.60
N LYS A 692 7.51 33.21 18.09
CA LYS A 692 7.56 33.51 19.53
C LYS A 692 6.24 34.04 20.10
N VAL A 693 5.38 34.60 19.24
CA VAL A 693 4.06 35.15 19.62
C VAL A 693 2.95 34.11 19.43
N PHE A 694 3.07 33.24 18.42
CA PHE A 694 2.08 32.18 18.15
C PHE A 694 2.12 30.99 19.14
N TRP A 695 3.18 30.83 19.93
CA TRP A 695 3.25 29.80 20.98
C TRP A 695 3.71 30.37 22.34
N PRO A 696 2.83 31.08 23.09
CA PRO A 696 3.20 31.72 24.35
C PRO A 696 3.64 30.76 25.48
N SER A 697 3.30 29.47 25.38
CA SER A 697 3.59 28.44 26.40
C SER A 697 4.84 27.59 26.14
N MET A 698 5.63 27.89 25.11
CA MET A 698 6.87 27.15 24.80
C MET A 698 8.08 27.74 25.53
N SER A 699 8.97 26.86 26.03
CA SER A 699 10.21 27.28 26.69
C SER A 699 11.19 27.94 25.71
N SER A 700 12.09 28.77 26.25
CA SER A 700 13.04 29.56 25.47
C SER A 700 13.97 28.75 24.55
N ASP A 701 14.19 27.47 24.85
CA ASP A 701 15.03 26.59 24.04
C ASP A 701 14.35 26.06 22.77
N GLN A 702 13.02 26.07 22.68
CA GLN A 702 12.30 25.58 21.49
C GLN A 702 12.03 26.66 20.42
N THR A 703 12.25 27.94 20.74
CA THR A 703 11.89 29.07 19.86
C THR A 703 12.94 29.45 18.80
N LYS A 704 13.24 28.54 17.86
CA LYS A 704 14.10 28.82 16.68
C LYS A 704 13.57 28.13 15.41
N PHE A 705 12.65 28.81 14.71
CA PHE A 705 12.21 28.45 13.36
C PHE A 705 12.69 29.50 12.37
N ARG A 706 12.86 29.12 11.10
CA ARG A 706 13.33 30.00 10.02
C ARG A 706 12.57 29.73 8.73
N LEU A 707 12.28 30.77 7.96
CA LEU A 707 11.83 30.63 6.58
C LEU A 707 13.06 30.35 5.70
N SER A 708 12.94 29.41 4.76
CA SER A 708 14.01 29.08 3.81
C SER A 708 13.46 29.12 2.38
N LYS A 709 14.18 29.82 1.48
CA LYS A 709 13.84 29.93 0.05
C LYS A 709 14.54 28.82 -0.75
N LYS A 710 13.87 28.27 -1.76
CA LYS A 710 14.46 27.37 -2.77
C LYS A 710 15.38 28.22 -3.69
N SER A 711 16.68 27.91 -3.73
CA SER A 711 17.62 28.55 -4.66
C SER A 711 17.59 27.87 -6.02
N GLU A 712 17.74 28.63 -7.11
CA GLU A 712 17.59 28.11 -8.49
C GLU A 712 18.62 27.01 -8.85
N GLU A 713 19.81 27.01 -8.23
CA GLU A 713 20.82 25.96 -8.41
C GLU A 713 20.68 24.73 -7.50
N LYS A 714 19.64 24.66 -6.63
CA LYS A 714 19.49 23.53 -5.69
C LYS A 714 18.04 23.06 -5.51
N THR A 715 17.74 21.89 -6.05
CA THR A 715 16.86 20.91 -5.39
C THR A 715 17.37 20.60 -3.97
N TRP A 716 16.50 20.13 -3.07
CA TRP A 716 16.77 20.00 -1.62
C TRP A 716 17.74 18.86 -1.23
N GLN A 717 18.85 18.72 -1.94
CA GLN A 717 20.00 17.90 -1.54
C GLN A 717 21.06 18.77 -0.85
N ARG A 718 21.72 18.20 0.17
CA ARG A 718 22.92 18.72 0.86
C ARG A 718 22.78 20.08 1.56
N SER A 719 22.39 20.05 2.83
CA SER A 719 22.77 21.06 3.85
C SER A 719 22.81 20.49 5.27
N ALA A 720 23.44 19.32 5.43
CA ALA A 720 23.74 18.69 6.72
C ALA A 720 25.23 18.28 6.88
N CYS A 721 26.11 18.81 6.02
CA CYS A 721 27.56 18.68 6.13
C CYS A 721 28.22 20.02 5.85
N LEU A 722 28.74 20.68 6.89
CA LEU A 722 29.88 21.62 6.90
C LEU A 722 30.03 22.24 8.29
N TYR A 723 30.51 21.43 9.24
CA TYR A 723 31.32 21.92 10.36
C TYR A 723 32.59 21.07 10.41
N ASN A 724 33.67 21.59 9.84
CA ASN A 724 34.99 20.97 9.95
C ASN A 724 35.48 21.13 11.40
N SER A 725 35.69 20.02 12.09
CA SER A 725 36.66 19.94 13.18
C SER A 725 38.00 19.49 12.60
N HIS A 726 38.99 20.38 12.53
CA HIS A 726 40.36 20.00 12.24
C HIS A 726 40.92 19.08 13.35
N PRO A 727 41.90 18.22 13.03
CA PRO A 727 42.32 17.13 13.92
C PRO A 727 43.20 17.65 15.07
N PHE A 728 42.98 17.11 16.27
CA PHE A 728 43.97 17.16 17.34
C PHE A 728 44.79 15.86 17.33
N SER A 729 46.08 16.00 17.04
CA SER A 729 47.09 14.96 17.24
C SER A 729 47.49 14.87 18.72
N GLY A 730 47.58 13.68 19.31
CA GLY A 730 47.98 13.54 20.72
C GLY A 730 48.02 12.12 21.28
N GLU A 731 49.02 11.34 20.82
CA GLU A 731 49.73 10.25 21.53
C GLU A 731 48.99 9.10 22.28
N ARG A 732 49.76 8.05 22.57
CA ARG A 732 49.30 6.75 23.11
C ARG A 732 49.36 6.75 24.63
N GLY A 733 48.39 6.10 25.28
CA GLY A 733 48.46 5.79 26.71
C GLY A 733 47.53 4.64 27.09
N THR A 734 48.08 3.47 27.40
CA THR A 734 47.34 2.29 27.88
C THR A 734 47.14 2.33 29.39
N VAL A 735 45.89 2.28 29.88
CA VAL A 735 45.55 1.84 31.25
C VAL A 735 44.22 1.07 31.22
N SER A 736 44.12 -0.05 31.93
CA SER A 736 42.86 -0.74 32.20
C SER A 736 42.33 -0.40 33.60
N ALA A 737 41.01 -0.30 33.76
CA ALA A 737 40.24 -0.69 34.96
C ALA A 737 38.76 -0.32 34.82
N ASP A 738 37.90 -1.06 35.52
CA ASP A 738 36.47 -0.81 35.64
C ASP A 738 36.13 0.56 36.26
N LYS A 739 35.01 1.16 35.82
CA LYS A 739 33.91 1.49 36.74
C LYS A 739 32.61 1.93 36.06
N GLN A 740 31.52 1.61 36.74
CA GLN A 740 30.17 2.14 36.52
C GLN A 740 30.16 3.67 36.52
N ILE A 741 29.30 4.28 35.69
CA ILE A 741 28.85 5.67 35.88
C ILE A 741 27.33 5.68 36.05
N GLN A 742 26.88 6.24 37.18
CA GLN A 742 25.48 6.50 37.48
C GLN A 742 24.99 7.69 36.64
N CYS A 743 23.80 7.56 36.03
CA CYS A 743 23.06 8.75 35.59
C CYS A 743 22.28 9.33 36.76
N PHE A 744 22.61 10.57 37.14
CA PHE A 744 21.87 11.32 38.16
C PHE A 744 20.47 11.70 37.67
N GLY A 745 19.45 11.21 38.36
CA GLY A 745 18.08 11.72 38.26
C GLY A 745 17.83 12.83 39.27
N THR A 746 17.40 14.00 38.78
CA THR A 746 16.71 15.03 39.57
C THR A 746 15.47 15.46 38.76
N SER A 747 14.32 15.79 39.35
CA SER A 747 14.06 16.15 40.75
C SER A 747 12.73 15.56 41.24
N ALA A 748 12.68 15.21 42.53
CA ALA A 748 11.44 14.92 43.24
C ALA A 748 11.39 15.72 44.56
N ALA A 749 10.51 16.71 44.60
CA ALA A 749 9.93 17.30 45.80
C ALA A 749 8.49 17.68 45.39
N ILE A 750 7.43 17.35 46.13
CA ILE A 750 7.27 17.37 47.59
C ILE A 750 6.54 16.10 48.08
N LYS A 751 6.96 15.55 49.23
CA LYS A 751 6.16 14.64 50.07
C LYS A 751 5.75 15.39 51.35
N GLN A 752 4.56 15.11 51.89
CA GLN A 752 4.35 14.53 53.24
C GLN A 752 2.89 14.68 53.74
N LYS A 753 2.49 13.78 54.66
CA LYS A 753 1.17 13.58 55.31
C LYS A 753 0.17 12.81 54.41
N LEU A 754 -0.45 11.70 54.84
CA LEU A 754 -0.61 11.09 56.17
C LEU A 754 -0.08 9.63 56.24
N ARG A 755 0.02 9.07 57.46
CA ARG A 755 0.38 7.66 57.74
C ARG A 755 -0.73 6.98 58.58
N HIS A 756 -0.72 5.65 58.55
CA HIS A 756 -1.26 4.70 59.55
C HIS A 756 -2.79 4.54 59.73
N MET A 757 -3.27 3.33 59.41
CA MET A 757 -3.81 2.39 60.42
C MET A 757 -3.65 0.93 59.91
N ALA A 758 -3.82 -0.07 60.77
CA ALA A 758 -3.42 -1.46 60.51
C ALA A 758 -4.54 -2.50 60.79
N VAL A 759 -4.54 -3.58 59.99
CA VAL A 759 -4.65 -5.03 60.33
C VAL A 759 -5.33 -5.37 61.69
N PRO A 760 -6.39 -6.23 61.74
CA PRO A 760 -6.21 -7.69 61.59
C PRO A 760 -7.32 -8.52 60.90
N LYS A 761 -7.13 -9.85 60.91
CA LYS A 761 -7.75 -10.94 60.13
C LYS A 761 -8.89 -11.71 60.85
N GLU A 762 -9.35 -12.78 60.17
CA GLU A 762 -9.97 -14.05 60.65
C GLU A 762 -11.48 -13.96 60.98
N VAL A 763 -12.34 -14.88 60.53
CA VAL A 763 -12.48 -16.30 60.96
C VAL A 763 -13.24 -17.16 59.91
N GLU A 764 -13.00 -18.47 59.91
CA GLU A 764 -13.71 -19.52 59.13
C GLU A 764 -15.04 -19.96 59.80
N SER A 765 -16.03 -20.45 59.03
CA SER A 765 -16.59 -21.81 59.21
C SER A 765 -17.85 -22.11 58.38
N GLU A 766 -18.03 -23.41 58.15
CA GLU A 766 -19.08 -24.16 57.45
C GLU A 766 -20.54 -23.85 57.85
N LEU A 767 -21.51 -24.15 56.97
CA LEU A 767 -22.49 -25.25 57.20
C LEU A 767 -23.56 -25.39 56.09
N GLN A 768 -23.72 -26.65 55.64
CA GLN A 768 -24.96 -27.35 55.22
C GLN A 768 -25.83 -26.88 54.03
N LEU A 769 -25.86 -27.75 53.01
CA LEU A 769 -27.01 -28.08 52.16
C LEU A 769 -28.22 -28.55 53.02
N PRO A 770 -29.48 -28.37 52.56
CA PRO A 770 -30.10 -29.44 51.78
C PRO A 770 -30.97 -29.03 50.57
N ALA A 771 -30.68 -29.72 49.47
CA ALA A 771 -31.54 -30.33 48.44
C ALA A 771 -33.06 -30.00 48.26
N TYR A 772 -33.47 -30.18 46.98
CA TYR A 772 -34.83 -30.38 46.43
C TYR A 772 -35.81 -29.19 46.37
N ALA A 773 -36.07 -28.73 45.14
CA ALA A 773 -37.39 -28.91 44.49
C ALA A 773 -37.35 -28.59 42.98
N THR A 774 -37.63 -29.59 42.14
CA THR A 774 -38.03 -29.36 40.74
C THR A 774 -39.53 -29.06 40.68
N ALA A 775 -39.91 -27.89 40.15
CA ALA A 775 -41.30 -27.60 39.80
C ALA A 775 -41.38 -26.74 38.53
N THR A 776 -41.80 -27.38 37.43
CA THR A 776 -42.21 -26.72 36.18
C THR A 776 -43.56 -26.04 36.34
N ALA A 777 -43.67 -24.75 35.99
CA ALA A 777 -44.95 -24.15 35.61
C ALA A 777 -44.75 -22.94 34.69
N THR A 778 -45.23 -23.08 33.46
CA THR A 778 -45.49 -21.99 32.51
C THR A 778 -46.67 -21.13 32.98
N GLN A 779 -46.59 -19.79 32.85
CA GLN A 779 -47.71 -18.93 32.42
C GLN A 779 -47.32 -17.46 32.26
N ASP A 780 -47.42 -16.96 31.01
CA ASP A 780 -47.63 -15.55 30.65
C ASP A 780 -49.08 -15.11 31.00
N PRO A 781 -49.46 -13.83 30.82
CA PRO A 781 -48.80 -12.61 31.30
C PRO A 781 -49.84 -11.66 31.97
N LYS A 782 -49.41 -10.55 32.58
CA LYS A 782 -50.25 -9.32 32.67
C LYS A 782 -49.42 -8.06 32.95
N PRO A 783 -49.84 -6.88 32.43
CA PRO A 783 -49.00 -5.69 32.39
C PRO A 783 -49.15 -4.83 33.65
N LEU A 784 -48.09 -4.11 34.00
CA LEU A 784 -48.16 -2.93 34.86
C LEU A 784 -47.49 -1.76 34.13
N ASN A 785 -48.26 -0.67 34.03
CA ASN A 785 -47.89 0.54 33.33
C ASN A 785 -47.15 1.50 34.27
N GLU A 786 -46.39 2.41 33.66
CA GLU A 786 -45.97 3.70 34.23
C GLU A 786 -45.05 3.70 35.48
N ALA A 787 -43.75 3.84 35.21
CA ALA A 787 -42.95 4.88 35.85
C ALA A 787 -42.04 5.54 34.80
N ARG A 788 -42.24 6.85 34.57
CA ARG A 788 -41.33 7.65 33.75
C ARG A 788 -40.12 8.03 34.59
N ASP A 789 -38.91 7.82 34.07
CA ASP A 789 -37.83 8.78 34.26
C ASP A 789 -36.88 8.72 33.06
N GLY A 790 -36.56 9.90 32.51
CA GLY A 790 -35.83 10.02 31.26
C GLY A 790 -34.34 10.26 31.48
N ILE A 791 -33.50 9.46 30.84
CA ILE A 791 -32.07 9.78 30.67
C ILE A 791 -31.78 9.87 29.18
N SER A 792 -31.69 11.10 28.68
CA SER A 792 -31.32 11.41 27.29
C SER A 792 -29.81 11.24 27.09
N ILE A 793 -29.39 10.15 26.45
CA ILE A 793 -28.00 9.99 26.00
C ILE A 793 -27.85 10.61 24.61
N LEU A 794 -27.14 11.74 24.53
CA LEU A 794 -26.81 12.37 23.24
C LEU A 794 -25.87 11.46 22.42
N MET A 795 -26.34 10.96 21.28
CA MET A 795 -25.47 10.48 20.22
C MET A 795 -24.85 11.66 19.46
N GLY A 796 -23.60 12.00 19.80
CA GLY A 796 -22.84 13.03 19.10
C GLY A 796 -22.11 12.50 17.86
N THR A 797 -22.81 12.36 16.73
CA THR A 797 -22.16 12.08 15.44
C THR A 797 -21.40 13.30 14.93
N ARG A 798 -20.07 13.21 14.83
CA ARG A 798 -19.23 14.19 14.13
C ARG A 798 -18.63 13.59 12.86
N GLN A 799 -19.29 13.85 11.72
CA GLN A 799 -18.62 13.81 10.42
C GLN A 799 -17.55 14.91 10.37
N ALA A 800 -16.29 14.52 10.22
CA ALA A 800 -15.23 15.45 9.83
C ALA A 800 -15.09 15.44 8.31
N ARG A 801 -15.67 16.46 7.64
CA ARG A 801 -15.27 16.79 6.26
C ARG A 801 -13.93 17.52 6.33
N TYR A 802 -12.90 16.98 5.69
CA TYR A 802 -11.67 17.71 5.41
C TYR A 802 -11.72 18.23 3.97
N CYS A 803 -11.38 19.51 3.81
CA CYS A 803 -11.06 20.12 2.53
C CYS A 803 -9.57 19.95 2.22
#